data_AF-A0AAP0S6Y2-F1
#
_entry.id   AF-A0AAP0S6Y2-F1
#
_cell.length_a   1.000
_cell.length_b   1.000
_cell.length_c   1.000
_cell.angle_alpha   90.00
_cell.angle_beta   90.00
_cell.angle_gamma   90.00
#
_symmetry.space_group_name_H-M   'P 1'
#
loop_
_entity.id
_entity.type
_entity.pdbx_description
1 polymer ?
#
loop_
_entity_poly.entity_id
_entity_poly.type
_entity_poly.pdbx_seq_one_letter_code
_entity_poly.pdbx_strand_id
1 'polypeptide(L)'
;MMSDPCGSSFLLALPDDIFSLVSQSLLPRDICNLTMCCRDLYSLVASDKVWITQCERVGVVPPQDLIEWRKGVSSYKALCRFLISVQPLIGIWVHQNPELGNVVYVMPGFISVVGCRIIPQELGPLGIEDGPILWAPVFEILSDDDGSAVFFLHGRDTENDYFYPGSVKPVERTCNVLLLEVEPRQQKDGGKLFHSKSFIHHLDKELSQKVCRSDSGISRSRTVVGQGASVVPFSRLAFGDRRKLLEIVTIQIRQKVPDTVSGPLFPRLRDDEENFQKDIVLLSERRSMLMQIYRLGGERIDWKVSSELPSDPTQLDLSEIRKSLDRASGFRNSLNGDDGRTQCTKRKTLGGYVKDGIKQILGKSISINSSRAILKNGSSSSENKHAQLHEFLRSGDTIGLTLHASTMKLSSYRAWPNMHDSRFALYKLPMRAPTSGHEYSGLWGGTFGWPPGKPTEDKPGKALFFLLLSYEESQGQRLLIATKILEGTHYVLHPNGSAMFIVNIDEPSLDQFPWDTDADSLPVNVEHAFTGEGIANGYGFRYPGSKPGSLFVIQDALLAFIWRESRAVLTLQRLNLQELLKKGERVPALPPIANFSYLTKSYSNVFAGFSNTSYCLSSPRFEMCVACGSSPRVHPNPHHGCECVSSLTGEVPQSSQYCTYEAATLKRGVWPIG
;
A
#
# COMPACT_ATOMS: atom_id res chain seq x y z
N MET A 1 30.14 -32.01 -51.82
CA MET A 1 28.78 -31.87 -51.26
C MET A 1 28.72 -30.53 -50.56
N MET A 2 27.79 -29.65 -50.91
CA MET A 2 27.53 -28.47 -50.08
C MET A 2 26.79 -28.93 -48.82
N SER A 3 27.24 -28.47 -47.66
CA SER A 3 26.49 -28.63 -46.42
C SER A 3 25.19 -27.84 -46.52
N ASP A 4 24.04 -28.48 -46.26
CA ASP A 4 22.77 -27.78 -46.14
C ASP A 4 22.90 -26.59 -45.18
N PRO A 5 22.33 -25.42 -45.50
CA PRO A 5 22.35 -24.28 -44.60
C PRO A 5 21.51 -24.61 -43.36
N CYS A 6 22.19 -25.03 -42.29
CA CYS A 6 21.57 -25.33 -41.01
C CYS A 6 20.69 -24.16 -40.57
N GLY A 7 19.46 -24.42 -40.11
CA GLY A 7 18.47 -23.36 -39.81
C GLY A 7 18.95 -22.28 -38.83
N SER A 8 19.95 -22.58 -38.00
CA SER A 8 20.63 -21.61 -37.13
C SER A 8 21.35 -20.50 -37.91
N SER A 9 21.91 -20.79 -39.09
CA SER A 9 22.63 -19.82 -39.92
C SER A 9 21.71 -18.70 -40.42
N PHE A 10 20.44 -19.00 -40.74
CA PHE A 10 19.46 -17.98 -41.12
C PHE A 10 19.09 -17.06 -39.96
N LEU A 11 18.94 -17.59 -38.75
CA LEU A 11 18.60 -16.80 -37.57
C LEU A 11 19.78 -15.93 -37.09
N LEU A 12 21.02 -16.40 -37.27
CA LEU A 12 22.24 -15.62 -37.03
C LEU A 12 22.55 -14.60 -38.13
N ALA A 13 21.99 -14.77 -39.33
CA ALA A 13 22.08 -13.82 -40.44
C ALA A 13 20.98 -12.74 -40.41
N LEU A 14 20.06 -12.75 -39.44
CA LEU A 14 19.08 -11.69 -39.27
C LEU A 14 19.76 -10.39 -38.82
N PRO A 15 19.39 -9.22 -39.38
CA PRO A 15 19.79 -7.94 -38.81
C PRO A 15 19.29 -7.80 -37.36
N ASP A 16 20.09 -7.16 -36.50
CA ASP A 16 19.77 -6.92 -35.07
C ASP A 16 18.34 -6.43 -34.84
N ASP A 17 17.84 -5.52 -35.69
CA ASP A 17 16.52 -4.92 -35.53
C ASP A 17 15.39 -5.93 -35.80
N ILE A 18 15.59 -6.85 -36.74
CA ILE A 18 14.67 -7.97 -37.00
C ILE A 18 14.75 -8.99 -35.86
N PHE A 19 15.95 -9.26 -35.32
CA PHE A 19 16.09 -10.14 -34.16
C PHE A 19 15.43 -9.55 -32.91
N SER A 20 15.54 -8.23 -32.68
CA SER A 20 14.81 -7.54 -31.61
C SER A 20 13.29 -7.70 -31.75
N LEU A 21 12.73 -7.54 -32.96
CA LEU A 21 11.31 -7.79 -33.22
C LEU A 21 10.92 -9.25 -32.96
N VAL A 22 11.72 -10.23 -33.38
CA VAL A 22 11.49 -11.65 -33.05
C VAL A 22 11.53 -11.86 -31.52
N SER A 23 12.45 -11.19 -30.83
CA SER A 23 12.56 -11.28 -29.36
C SER A 23 11.30 -10.80 -28.64
N GLN A 24 10.54 -9.82 -29.18
CA GLN A 24 9.27 -9.37 -28.58
C GLN A 24 8.27 -10.51 -28.39
N SER A 25 8.35 -11.57 -29.22
CA SER A 25 7.47 -12.72 -29.11
C SER A 25 7.89 -13.69 -27.98
N LEU A 26 9.19 -13.77 -27.68
CA LEU A 26 9.79 -14.71 -26.72
C LEU A 26 9.77 -14.16 -25.29
N LEU A 27 9.53 -14.98 -24.25
CA LEU A 27 9.63 -14.47 -22.88
C LEU A 27 11.10 -14.16 -22.54
N PRO A 28 11.38 -13.19 -21.64
CA PRO A 28 12.74 -12.89 -21.18
C PRO A 28 13.53 -14.11 -20.65
N ARG A 29 12.83 -15.12 -20.11
CA ARG A 29 13.42 -16.41 -19.72
C ARG A 29 13.94 -17.19 -20.92
N ASP A 30 13.19 -17.21 -22.02
CA ASP A 30 13.52 -17.97 -23.22
C ASP A 30 14.65 -17.29 -23.98
N ILE A 31 14.67 -15.95 -23.97
CA ILE A 31 15.82 -15.13 -24.42
C ILE A 31 17.08 -15.47 -23.60
N CYS A 32 16.98 -15.58 -22.27
CA CYS A 32 18.09 -16.10 -21.46
C CYS A 32 18.50 -17.53 -21.84
N ASN A 33 17.56 -18.43 -22.18
CA ASN A 33 17.89 -19.77 -22.64
C ASN A 33 18.67 -19.75 -23.98
N LEU A 34 18.35 -18.84 -24.91
CA LEU A 34 19.09 -18.66 -26.17
C LEU A 34 20.58 -18.32 -25.93
N THR A 35 20.92 -17.60 -24.85
CA THR A 35 22.33 -17.30 -24.50
C THR A 35 23.15 -18.56 -24.18
N MET A 36 22.49 -19.68 -23.86
CA MET A 36 23.14 -20.96 -23.56
C MET A 36 23.27 -21.87 -24.79
N CYS A 37 22.72 -21.49 -25.95
CA CYS A 37 22.68 -22.36 -27.13
C CYS A 37 23.99 -22.33 -27.94
N CYS A 38 24.54 -21.15 -28.23
CA CYS A 38 25.85 -21.00 -28.85
C CYS A 38 26.44 -19.60 -28.62
N ARG A 39 27.73 -19.41 -28.96
CA ARG A 39 28.46 -18.15 -28.78
C ARG A 39 27.84 -16.99 -29.58
N ASP A 40 27.36 -17.25 -30.78
CA ASP A 40 26.85 -16.20 -31.68
C ASP A 40 25.48 -15.70 -31.20
N LEU A 41 24.62 -16.61 -30.74
CA LEU A 41 23.36 -16.29 -30.06
C LEU A 41 23.60 -15.57 -28.72
N TYR A 42 24.66 -15.95 -27.98
CA TYR A 42 25.07 -15.21 -26.79
C TYR A 42 25.40 -13.75 -27.12
N SER A 43 26.21 -13.49 -28.16
CA SER A 43 26.53 -12.11 -28.57
C SER A 43 25.31 -11.33 -29.07
N LEU A 44 24.44 -11.96 -29.86
CA LEU A 44 23.24 -11.34 -30.40
C LEU A 44 22.25 -10.96 -29.27
N VAL A 45 22.03 -11.86 -28.32
CA VAL A 45 21.19 -11.60 -27.14
C VAL A 45 21.88 -10.69 -26.11
N ALA A 46 23.20 -10.52 -26.14
CA ALA A 46 23.89 -9.53 -25.31
C ALA A 46 23.66 -8.07 -25.79
N SER A 47 23.09 -7.86 -26.98
CA SER A 47 22.77 -6.54 -27.50
C SER A 47 21.72 -5.81 -26.64
N ASP A 48 22.02 -4.57 -26.25
CA ASP A 48 21.10 -3.72 -25.49
C ASP A 48 19.78 -3.46 -26.29
N LYS A 49 19.80 -3.55 -27.63
CA LYS A 49 18.60 -3.48 -28.51
C LYS A 49 17.55 -4.56 -28.20
N VAL A 50 17.98 -5.76 -27.80
CA VAL A 50 17.07 -6.86 -27.45
C VAL A 50 16.39 -6.55 -26.12
N TRP A 51 17.15 -6.02 -25.16
CA TRP A 51 16.65 -5.82 -23.80
C TRP A 51 15.83 -4.53 -23.63
N ILE A 52 16.11 -3.44 -24.34
CA ILE A 52 15.21 -2.27 -24.36
C ILE A 52 13.82 -2.67 -24.87
N THR A 53 13.79 -3.46 -25.94
CA THR A 53 12.58 -4.02 -26.54
C THR A 53 11.81 -4.93 -25.56
N GLN A 54 12.50 -5.69 -24.70
CA GLN A 54 11.85 -6.41 -23.60
C GLN A 54 11.35 -5.50 -22.48
N CYS A 55 12.05 -4.41 -22.15
CA CYS A 55 11.57 -3.42 -21.19
C CYS A 55 10.28 -2.74 -21.66
N GLU A 56 10.20 -2.36 -22.94
CA GLU A 56 9.00 -1.78 -23.56
C GLU A 56 7.82 -2.75 -23.46
N ARG A 57 8.03 -4.03 -23.81
CA ARG A 57 7.00 -5.08 -23.69
C ARG A 57 6.52 -5.29 -22.26
N VAL A 58 7.37 -5.10 -21.26
CA VAL A 58 7.00 -5.22 -19.84
C VAL A 58 6.07 -4.07 -19.40
N GLY A 59 6.10 -2.92 -20.09
CA GLY A 59 5.06 -1.89 -20.01
C GLY A 59 4.90 -1.19 -18.65
N VAL A 60 5.93 -1.21 -17.80
CA VAL A 60 5.89 -0.57 -16.47
C VAL A 60 6.11 0.94 -16.54
N VAL A 61 6.87 1.44 -17.52
CA VAL A 61 7.07 2.87 -17.79
C VAL A 61 7.07 3.14 -19.31
N PRO A 62 6.78 4.38 -19.76
CA PRO A 62 6.87 4.76 -21.17
C PRO A 62 8.29 4.57 -21.75
N PRO A 63 8.44 4.35 -23.08
CA PRO A 63 9.75 4.14 -23.70
C PRO A 63 10.75 5.29 -23.49
N GLN A 64 10.27 6.54 -23.42
CA GLN A 64 11.09 7.72 -23.15
C GLN A 64 11.77 7.64 -21.77
N ASP A 65 11.04 7.17 -20.75
CA ASP A 65 11.57 7.06 -19.39
C ASP A 65 12.54 5.88 -19.24
N LEU A 66 12.44 4.84 -20.08
CA LEU A 66 13.42 3.74 -20.12
C LEU A 66 14.83 4.22 -20.48
N ILE A 67 14.96 5.26 -21.31
CA ILE A 67 16.24 5.86 -21.69
C ILE A 67 16.88 6.59 -20.50
N GLU A 68 16.09 7.28 -19.69
CA GLU A 68 16.56 7.91 -18.46
C GLU A 68 16.91 6.86 -17.38
N TRP A 69 16.05 5.85 -17.17
CA TRP A 69 16.29 4.80 -16.20
C TRP A 69 17.54 3.96 -16.54
N ARG A 70 17.84 3.77 -17.83
CA ARG A 70 19.05 3.08 -18.32
C ARG A 70 20.35 3.71 -17.81
N LYS A 71 20.37 5.03 -17.54
CA LYS A 71 21.57 5.76 -17.07
C LYS A 71 22.01 5.35 -15.67
N GLY A 72 21.07 4.89 -14.82
CA GLY A 72 21.37 4.51 -13.42
C GLY A 72 21.61 3.01 -13.18
N VAL A 73 21.59 2.17 -14.23
CA VAL A 73 21.84 0.72 -14.14
C VAL A 73 22.83 0.26 -15.20
N SER A 74 23.42 -0.93 -15.02
CA SER A 74 24.53 -1.42 -15.85
C SER A 74 24.17 -1.65 -17.34
N SER A 75 22.93 -2.07 -17.63
CA SER A 75 22.47 -2.53 -18.94
C SER A 75 20.94 -2.47 -19.05
N TYR A 76 20.39 -2.51 -20.28
CA TYR A 76 18.95 -2.74 -20.43
C TYR A 76 18.55 -4.13 -19.92
N LYS A 77 19.46 -5.11 -19.92
CA LYS A 77 19.23 -6.43 -19.30
C LYS A 77 19.00 -6.34 -17.79
N ALA A 78 19.78 -5.52 -17.09
CA ALA A 78 19.60 -5.23 -15.67
C ALA A 78 18.27 -4.49 -15.41
N LEU A 79 17.97 -3.47 -16.23
CA LEU A 79 16.68 -2.77 -16.18
C LEU A 79 15.51 -3.76 -16.36
N CYS A 80 15.56 -4.60 -17.39
CA CYS A 80 14.52 -5.58 -17.70
C CYS A 80 14.31 -6.57 -16.55
N ARG A 81 15.39 -7.08 -15.95
CA ARG A 81 15.32 -7.93 -14.75
C ARG A 81 14.57 -7.26 -13.60
N PHE A 82 14.86 -5.98 -13.33
CA PHE A 82 14.15 -5.22 -12.31
C PHE A 82 12.67 -5.06 -12.67
N LEU A 83 12.36 -4.54 -13.87
CA LEU A 83 10.98 -4.29 -14.31
C LEU A 83 10.12 -5.56 -14.27
N ILE A 84 10.63 -6.72 -14.72
CA ILE A 84 9.92 -8.01 -14.63
C ILE A 84 9.62 -8.40 -13.18
N SER A 85 10.53 -8.09 -12.25
CA SER A 85 10.35 -8.42 -10.83
C SER A 85 9.31 -7.55 -10.13
N VAL A 86 9.14 -6.29 -10.56
CA VAL A 86 8.21 -5.33 -9.93
C VAL A 86 6.90 -5.13 -10.68
N GLN A 87 6.79 -5.53 -11.95
CA GLN A 87 5.55 -5.42 -12.74
C GLN A 87 4.31 -6.03 -12.04
N PRO A 88 4.39 -7.21 -11.38
CA PRO A 88 3.23 -7.77 -10.67
C PRO A 88 2.79 -6.94 -9.46
N LEU A 89 3.64 -6.05 -8.95
CA LEU A 89 3.36 -5.19 -7.80
C LEU A 89 2.53 -3.96 -8.18
N ILE A 90 2.57 -3.50 -9.44
CA ILE A 90 1.86 -2.29 -9.89
C ILE A 90 0.33 -2.45 -9.73
N GLY A 91 -0.33 -1.39 -9.26
CA GLY A 91 -1.80 -1.32 -9.12
C GLY A 91 -2.27 -0.94 -7.71
N ILE A 92 -3.57 -1.07 -7.47
CA ILE A 92 -4.20 -0.73 -6.19
C ILE A 92 -4.15 -1.93 -5.23
N TRP A 93 -3.72 -1.66 -4.01
CA TRP A 93 -3.70 -2.57 -2.89
C TRP A 93 -4.50 -1.98 -1.73
N VAL A 94 -5.13 -2.85 -0.94
CA VAL A 94 -5.98 -2.46 0.18
C VAL A 94 -5.69 -3.28 1.44
N HIS A 95 -5.99 -2.70 2.59
CA HIS A 95 -6.06 -3.40 3.87
C HIS A 95 -7.46 -3.28 4.51
N GLN A 96 -7.65 -3.96 5.64
CA GLN A 96 -8.94 -4.34 6.21
C GLN A 96 -9.95 -3.20 6.42
N ASN A 97 -11.20 -3.59 6.20
CA ASN A 97 -12.45 -2.94 6.58
C ASN A 97 -12.63 -2.87 8.13
N PRO A 98 -13.24 -1.81 8.70
CA PRO A 98 -13.98 -0.72 8.06
C PRO A 98 -13.15 0.50 7.62
N GLU A 99 -11.83 0.47 7.83
CA GLU A 99 -11.08 1.69 8.17
C GLU A 99 -10.83 2.66 7.00
N LEU A 100 -10.81 3.95 7.33
CA LEU A 100 -10.46 5.06 6.43
C LEU A 100 -8.97 5.01 6.08
N GLY A 101 -8.65 5.24 4.81
CA GLY A 101 -7.27 5.45 4.34
C GLY A 101 -6.42 4.20 4.20
N ASN A 102 -7.04 3.03 4.07
CA ASN A 102 -6.36 1.74 3.87
C ASN A 102 -6.07 1.39 2.39
N VAL A 103 -5.93 2.42 1.53
CA VAL A 103 -5.68 2.29 0.09
C VAL A 103 -4.23 2.66 -0.20
N VAL A 104 -3.49 1.74 -0.82
CA VAL A 104 -2.10 1.94 -1.24
C VAL A 104 -2.00 1.69 -2.74
N TYR A 105 -1.64 2.71 -3.52
CA TYR A 105 -1.36 2.56 -4.94
C TYR A 105 0.13 2.37 -5.16
N VAL A 106 0.52 1.34 -5.90
CA VAL A 106 1.92 1.05 -6.22
C VAL A 106 2.18 1.47 -7.67
N MET A 107 3.10 2.41 -7.85
CA MET A 107 3.42 3.03 -9.13
C MET A 107 4.94 3.15 -9.38
N PRO A 108 5.37 3.39 -10.62
CA PRO A 108 6.78 3.66 -10.94
C PRO A 108 7.28 4.95 -10.29
N GLY A 109 8.49 4.90 -9.74
CA GLY A 109 9.25 6.04 -9.23
C GLY A 109 10.32 6.50 -10.24
N PHE A 110 11.58 6.48 -9.82
CA PHE A 110 12.74 6.58 -10.72
C PHE A 110 13.73 5.45 -10.40
N ILE A 111 13.84 4.49 -11.31
CA ILE A 111 14.60 3.24 -11.08
C ILE A 111 14.08 2.53 -9.81
N SER A 112 12.79 2.73 -9.51
CA SER A 112 12.11 2.26 -8.32
C SER A 112 10.60 2.06 -8.57
N VAL A 113 9.93 1.37 -7.66
CA VAL A 113 8.47 1.41 -7.50
C VAL A 113 8.12 1.84 -6.08
N VAL A 114 7.11 2.69 -5.95
CA VAL A 114 6.72 3.35 -4.71
C VAL A 114 5.29 2.96 -4.36
N GLY A 115 5.06 2.53 -3.13
CA GLY A 115 3.73 2.35 -2.56
C GLY A 115 3.27 3.63 -1.87
N CYS A 116 2.27 4.31 -2.43
CA CYS A 116 1.70 5.55 -1.91
C CYS A 116 0.33 5.27 -1.25
N ARG A 117 0.22 5.54 0.05
CA ARG A 117 -1.06 5.52 0.77
C ARG A 117 -1.85 6.77 0.42
N ILE A 118 -3.09 6.59 -0.01
CA ILE A 118 -3.99 7.67 -0.40
C ILE A 118 -4.77 8.11 0.84
N ILE A 119 -4.76 9.41 1.14
CA ILE A 119 -5.35 9.93 2.36
C ILE A 119 -6.82 10.29 2.13
N PRO A 120 -7.74 9.88 3.01
CA PRO A 120 -9.11 10.35 3.05
C PRO A 120 -9.18 11.86 3.22
N GLN A 121 -9.76 12.55 2.25
CA GLN A 121 -9.86 14.00 2.21
C GLN A 121 -11.19 14.48 1.62
N GLU A 122 -11.57 15.70 1.98
CA GLU A 122 -12.51 16.49 1.19
C GLU A 122 -11.79 17.07 -0.04
N LEU A 123 -12.55 17.33 -1.12
CA LEU A 123 -12.02 18.07 -2.26
C LEU A 123 -11.79 19.54 -1.90
N GLY A 124 -10.65 20.07 -2.32
CA GLY A 124 -10.41 21.50 -2.38
C GLY A 124 -11.12 22.18 -3.55
N PRO A 125 -11.02 23.53 -3.65
CA PRO A 125 -11.71 24.33 -4.67
C PRO A 125 -11.22 24.09 -6.11
N LEU A 126 -10.24 23.21 -6.32
CA LEU A 126 -9.77 22.77 -7.63
C LEU A 126 -10.45 21.48 -8.13
N GLY A 127 -11.28 20.81 -7.31
CA GLY A 127 -12.02 19.62 -7.72
C GLY A 127 -11.15 18.35 -7.80
N ILE A 128 -11.59 17.35 -8.57
CA ILE A 128 -10.92 16.04 -8.68
C ILE A 128 -9.68 16.09 -9.58
N GLU A 129 -9.75 16.77 -10.72
CA GLU A 129 -8.76 16.66 -11.82
C GLU A 129 -7.55 17.59 -11.64
N ASP A 130 -7.81 18.80 -11.14
CA ASP A 130 -6.79 19.83 -10.86
C ASP A 130 -6.35 19.85 -9.40
N GLY A 131 -7.15 19.28 -8.49
CA GLY A 131 -6.90 19.33 -7.06
C GLY A 131 -5.78 18.39 -6.62
N PRO A 132 -4.86 18.83 -5.74
CA PRO A 132 -3.88 17.94 -5.15
C PRO A 132 -4.58 16.89 -4.27
N ILE A 133 -4.20 15.63 -4.42
CA ILE A 133 -4.55 14.58 -3.46
C ILE A 133 -3.45 14.44 -2.42
N LEU A 134 -3.84 14.32 -1.16
CA LEU A 134 -2.95 14.04 -0.04
C LEU A 134 -2.54 12.57 -0.08
N TRP A 135 -1.23 12.31 0.05
CA TRP A 135 -0.69 10.95 0.05
C TRP A 135 0.52 10.81 1.00
N ALA A 136 0.78 9.60 1.48
CA ALA A 136 1.94 9.29 2.32
C ALA A 136 2.73 8.10 1.76
N PRO A 137 4.07 8.11 1.79
CA PRO A 137 4.85 6.96 1.33
C PRO A 137 4.75 5.79 2.33
N VAL A 138 4.57 4.58 1.80
CA VAL A 138 4.50 3.32 2.57
C VAL A 138 5.79 2.53 2.42
N PHE A 139 6.22 2.29 1.19
CA PHE A 139 7.45 1.59 0.88
C PHE A 139 8.01 2.04 -0.47
N GLU A 140 9.30 1.82 -0.67
CA GLU A 140 9.99 1.96 -1.95
C GLU A 140 10.80 0.69 -2.23
N ILE A 141 10.78 0.23 -3.47
CA ILE A 141 11.65 -0.84 -3.96
C ILE A 141 12.51 -0.24 -5.07
N LEU A 142 13.84 -0.19 -4.87
CA LEU A 142 14.78 0.35 -5.86
C LEU A 142 15.51 -0.79 -6.59
N SER A 143 15.95 -0.52 -7.82
CA SER A 143 16.92 -1.37 -8.51
C SER A 143 18.34 -1.02 -8.07
N ASP A 144 19.16 -2.03 -7.78
CA ASP A 144 20.61 -1.90 -7.81
C ASP A 144 21.13 -1.89 -9.27
N ASP A 145 22.44 -1.68 -9.44
CA ASP A 145 23.17 -1.65 -10.73
C ASP A 145 23.00 -2.93 -11.59
N ASP A 146 22.84 -4.10 -10.96
CA ASP A 146 22.67 -5.42 -11.58
C ASP A 146 21.19 -5.79 -11.88
N GLY A 147 20.24 -4.93 -11.51
CA GLY A 147 18.81 -5.21 -11.64
C GLY A 147 18.20 -6.00 -10.47
N SER A 148 18.91 -6.19 -9.36
CA SER A 148 18.36 -6.74 -8.12
C SER A 148 17.51 -5.71 -7.37
N ALA A 149 16.54 -6.18 -6.58
CA ALA A 149 15.57 -5.34 -5.88
C ALA A 149 15.95 -5.13 -4.41
N VAL A 150 16.07 -3.86 -4.01
CA VAL A 150 16.33 -3.37 -2.66
C VAL A 150 15.03 -2.83 -2.06
N PHE A 151 14.72 -3.15 -0.80
CA PHE A 151 13.48 -2.72 -0.14
C PHE A 151 13.74 -1.69 0.96
N PHE A 152 12.92 -0.65 0.99
CA PHE A 152 12.78 0.26 2.13
C PHE A 152 11.31 0.37 2.51
N LEU A 153 10.99 0.04 3.76
CA LEU A 153 9.73 0.46 4.37
C LEU A 153 9.90 1.91 4.87
N HIS A 154 8.85 2.72 4.73
CA HIS A 154 8.80 4.10 5.24
C HIS A 154 7.94 4.15 6.50
N GLY A 155 8.33 4.99 7.46
CA GLY A 155 7.49 5.31 8.60
C GLY A 155 8.02 6.49 9.40
N ARG A 156 7.16 7.06 10.25
CA ARG A 156 7.51 8.15 11.15
C ARG A 156 7.52 7.66 12.59
N ASP A 157 8.53 8.03 13.36
CA ASP A 157 8.54 7.85 14.81
C ASP A 157 8.76 9.20 15.49
N THR A 158 7.89 9.53 16.44
CA THR A 158 7.69 10.88 16.99
C THR A 158 7.49 11.93 15.89
N GLU A 159 8.50 12.74 15.60
CA GLU A 159 8.48 13.81 14.60
C GLU A 159 9.44 13.56 13.43
N ASN A 160 10.25 12.48 13.48
CA ASN A 160 11.29 12.20 12.49
C ASN A 160 10.83 11.09 11.54
N ASP A 161 11.06 11.28 10.24
CA ASP A 161 10.89 10.23 9.24
C ASP A 161 12.08 9.25 9.30
N TYR A 162 11.81 7.96 9.09
CA TYR A 162 12.79 6.88 9.07
C TYR A 162 12.58 5.96 7.86
N PHE A 163 13.70 5.48 7.32
CA PHE A 163 13.75 4.32 6.45
C PHE A 163 14.03 3.05 7.26
N TYR A 164 13.42 1.95 6.85
CA TYR A 164 13.61 0.63 7.45
C TYR A 164 14.04 -0.32 6.33
N PRO A 165 15.36 -0.49 6.10
CA PRO A 165 15.90 -1.27 5.00
C PRO A 165 15.59 -2.75 5.20
N GLY A 166 15.36 -3.46 4.09
CA GLY A 166 15.10 -4.88 4.11
C GLY A 166 15.28 -5.49 2.72
N SER A 167 14.64 -6.61 2.46
CA SER A 167 14.77 -7.32 1.19
C SER A 167 13.45 -7.71 0.56
N VAL A 168 13.47 -7.95 -0.75
CA VAL A 168 12.31 -8.43 -1.52
C VAL A 168 12.50 -9.92 -1.82
N LYS A 169 11.52 -10.76 -1.47
CA LYS A 169 11.47 -12.15 -1.95
C LYS A 169 11.11 -12.19 -3.44
N PRO A 170 11.50 -13.24 -4.19
CA PRO A 170 11.09 -13.40 -5.58
C PRO A 170 9.58 -13.23 -5.77
N VAL A 171 9.17 -12.20 -6.51
CA VAL A 171 7.77 -11.82 -6.67
C VAL A 171 7.04 -12.85 -7.56
N GLU A 172 5.93 -13.38 -7.07
CA GLU A 172 5.05 -14.24 -7.86
C GLU A 172 4.30 -13.41 -8.92
N ARG A 173 4.29 -13.86 -10.19
CA ARG A 173 3.63 -13.13 -11.30
C ARG A 173 2.14 -12.86 -11.08
N THR A 174 1.48 -13.72 -10.31
CA THR A 174 0.06 -13.67 -9.97
C THR A 174 -0.17 -13.16 -8.54
N CYS A 175 0.80 -12.47 -7.93
CA CYS A 175 0.70 -12.07 -6.53
C CYS A 175 -0.54 -11.21 -6.27
N ASN A 176 -1.30 -11.60 -5.26
CA ASN A 176 -2.50 -10.88 -4.79
C ASN A 176 -2.44 -10.54 -3.30
N VAL A 177 -1.35 -10.91 -2.61
CA VAL A 177 -1.04 -10.50 -1.24
C VAL A 177 0.43 -10.07 -1.15
N LEU A 178 0.69 -8.87 -0.64
CA LEU A 178 2.00 -8.45 -0.13
C LEU A 178 2.02 -8.68 1.38
N LEU A 179 3.05 -9.33 1.90
CA LEU A 179 3.25 -9.58 3.32
C LEU A 179 4.49 -8.81 3.79
N LEU A 180 4.39 -8.17 4.96
CA LEU A 180 5.55 -7.69 5.70
C LEU A 180 5.92 -8.74 6.75
N GLU A 181 7.07 -9.38 6.56
CA GLU A 181 7.53 -10.49 7.39
C GLU A 181 8.93 -10.23 7.97
N VAL A 182 9.24 -10.91 9.06
CA VAL A 182 10.62 -11.08 9.54
C VAL A 182 11.10 -12.46 9.11
N GLU A 183 12.32 -12.57 8.60
CA GLU A 183 12.88 -13.84 8.14
C GLU A 183 14.25 -14.12 8.75
N PRO A 184 14.48 -15.32 9.33
CA PRO A 184 15.80 -15.74 9.79
C PRO A 184 16.70 -16.10 8.61
N ARG A 185 17.97 -15.73 8.74
CA ARG A 185 19.00 -15.90 7.71
C ARG A 185 20.24 -16.52 8.33
N GLN A 186 20.95 -17.33 7.56
CA GLN A 186 22.29 -17.74 7.94
C GLN A 186 23.25 -16.61 7.63
N GLN A 187 24.22 -16.38 8.52
CA GLN A 187 25.24 -15.38 8.27
C GLN A 187 26.05 -15.82 7.05
N LYS A 188 26.16 -14.95 6.04
CA LYS A 188 27.13 -15.18 4.97
C LYS A 188 28.51 -14.93 5.56
N ASP A 189 29.23 -15.99 5.89
CA ASP A 189 30.65 -15.91 6.26
C ASP A 189 31.40 -15.03 5.26
N GLY A 190 32.29 -14.18 5.77
CA GLY A 190 33.10 -13.22 5.01
C GLY A 190 34.17 -13.83 4.11
N GLY A 191 33.86 -14.95 3.44
CA GLY A 191 34.75 -15.71 2.58
C GLY A 191 34.72 -15.26 1.13
N LYS A 192 35.58 -14.28 0.80
CA LYS A 192 35.97 -13.86 -0.57
C LYS A 192 34.83 -13.56 -1.55
N LEU A 193 34.79 -12.31 -2.02
CA LEU A 193 34.18 -11.94 -3.30
C LEU A 193 34.84 -12.73 -4.45
N PHE A 194 34.36 -13.94 -4.73
CA PHE A 194 34.42 -14.47 -6.07
C PHE A 194 33.51 -13.58 -6.93
N HIS A 195 34.13 -12.66 -7.67
CA HIS A 195 33.50 -12.06 -8.83
C HIS A 195 33.00 -13.20 -9.72
N SER A 196 31.68 -13.44 -9.72
CA SER A 196 31.05 -14.44 -10.57
C SER A 196 30.96 -13.93 -12.01
N LYS A 197 32.13 -13.74 -12.61
CA LYS A 197 32.33 -13.86 -14.06
C LYS A 197 32.49 -15.36 -14.34
N SER A 198 31.93 -15.82 -15.44
CA SER A 198 31.85 -17.22 -15.90
C SER A 198 30.83 -18.13 -15.17
N PHE A 199 29.67 -18.32 -15.82
CA PHE A 199 29.10 -19.66 -15.97
C PHE A 199 29.60 -20.21 -17.31
N ILE A 200 30.87 -20.61 -17.37
CA ILE A 200 31.48 -21.31 -18.50
C ILE A 200 32.31 -22.46 -17.94
N HIS A 201 31.99 -23.68 -18.36
CA HIS A 201 32.68 -24.97 -18.10
C HIS A 201 32.94 -25.36 -16.63
N HIS A 202 32.09 -26.25 -16.10
CA HIS A 202 32.48 -27.68 -16.09
C HIS A 202 31.24 -28.58 -15.97
N LEU A 203 30.96 -29.33 -17.03
CA LEU A 203 30.11 -30.51 -16.99
C LEU A 203 30.86 -31.56 -17.80
N ASP A 204 31.60 -32.42 -17.09
CA ASP A 204 32.33 -33.51 -17.72
C ASP A 204 32.39 -34.72 -16.77
N LYS A 205 31.33 -35.53 -16.83
CA LYS A 205 31.50 -36.96 -17.04
C LYS A 205 30.24 -37.56 -17.65
N GLU A 206 30.45 -38.42 -18.64
CA GLU A 206 29.40 -39.01 -19.47
C GLU A 206 28.38 -39.83 -18.66
N LEU A 207 27.14 -39.83 -19.15
CA LEU A 207 26.55 -41.10 -19.61
C LEU A 207 25.45 -40.81 -20.65
N SER A 208 25.61 -41.39 -21.84
CA SER A 208 24.58 -41.35 -22.87
C SER A 208 23.33 -42.09 -22.41
N GLN A 209 22.13 -41.64 -22.80
CA GLN A 209 21.34 -42.29 -23.86
C GLN A 209 19.87 -41.79 -23.87
N LYS A 210 19.32 -41.65 -25.10
CA LYS A 210 17.89 -41.52 -25.47
C LYS A 210 17.10 -40.26 -25.07
N VAL A 211 16.84 -39.48 -26.12
CA VAL A 211 15.68 -38.59 -26.28
C VAL A 211 14.37 -39.36 -26.06
N CYS A 212 13.47 -38.81 -25.24
CA CYS A 212 12.02 -39.08 -25.29
C CYS A 212 11.26 -37.77 -25.06
N ARG A 213 10.22 -37.52 -25.85
CA ARG A 213 9.23 -36.45 -25.65
C ARG A 213 8.09 -36.98 -24.79
N SER A 214 7.69 -36.25 -23.74
CA SER A 214 6.32 -36.27 -23.21
C SER A 214 6.13 -35.19 -22.13
N ASP A 215 4.95 -34.57 -22.12
CA ASP A 215 4.54 -33.63 -21.08
C ASP A 215 4.39 -34.31 -19.72
N SER A 216 4.92 -33.67 -18.67
CA SER A 216 4.34 -33.71 -17.32
C SER A 216 4.98 -32.63 -16.45
N GLY A 217 4.17 -31.87 -15.72
CA GLY A 217 4.66 -30.82 -14.85
C GLY A 217 5.28 -31.41 -13.58
N ILE A 218 6.58 -31.15 -13.33
CA ILE A 218 7.27 -31.58 -12.11
C ILE A 218 8.04 -30.41 -11.48
N SER A 219 7.66 -30.14 -10.23
CA SER A 219 8.48 -29.78 -9.07
C SER A 219 9.83 -29.08 -9.31
N ARG A 220 9.97 -27.86 -8.76
CA ARG A 220 11.28 -27.23 -8.58
C ARG A 220 12.13 -28.07 -7.62
N SER A 221 13.27 -28.55 -8.11
CA SER A 221 14.24 -29.36 -7.37
C SER A 221 14.71 -28.65 -6.09
N ARG A 222 14.48 -29.30 -4.95
CA ARG A 222 15.07 -28.92 -3.66
C ARG A 222 16.55 -29.30 -3.71
N THR A 223 17.46 -28.33 -3.80
CA THR A 223 18.91 -28.59 -3.77
C THR A 223 19.27 -29.28 -2.46
N VAL A 224 19.81 -30.49 -2.54
CA VAL A 224 20.18 -31.30 -1.37
C VAL A 224 21.63 -31.02 -0.98
N VAL A 225 21.83 -30.15 0.02
CA VAL A 225 23.04 -30.09 0.85
C VAL A 225 22.60 -29.73 2.28
N GLY A 226 23.05 -30.50 3.28
CA GLY A 226 22.84 -30.18 4.71
C GLY A 226 21.55 -30.73 5.34
N GLN A 227 21.62 -31.02 6.63
CA GLN A 227 20.53 -31.65 7.40
C GLN A 227 19.31 -30.74 7.54
N GLY A 228 18.12 -31.33 7.44
CA GLY A 228 16.85 -30.61 7.43
C GLY A 228 16.44 -30.07 8.80
N ALA A 229 16.87 -28.87 9.14
CA ALA A 229 16.10 -28.01 10.03
C ALA A 229 14.80 -27.61 9.30
N SER A 230 13.64 -27.95 9.87
CA SER A 230 12.36 -27.46 9.38
C SER A 230 12.24 -25.97 9.68
N VAL A 231 12.70 -25.12 8.76
CA VAL A 231 12.62 -23.65 8.89
C VAL A 231 11.17 -23.26 9.19
N VAL A 232 10.95 -22.66 10.35
CA VAL A 232 9.62 -22.20 10.76
C VAL A 232 9.31 -20.92 9.97
N PRO A 233 8.26 -20.88 9.13
CA PRO A 233 7.86 -19.64 8.48
C PRO A 233 7.24 -18.67 9.48
N PHE A 234 7.47 -17.37 9.26
CA PHE A 234 6.94 -16.29 10.10
C PHE A 234 5.43 -16.42 10.34
N SER A 235 4.67 -16.78 9.29
CA SER A 235 3.22 -16.99 9.34
C SER A 235 2.73 -18.07 10.32
N ARG A 236 3.58 -18.99 10.81
CA ARG A 236 3.25 -19.99 11.83
C ARG A 236 3.42 -19.49 13.27
N LEU A 237 4.01 -18.32 13.49
CA LEU A 237 4.10 -17.70 14.81
C LEU A 237 2.75 -17.12 15.26
N ALA A 238 2.53 -17.07 16.57
CA ALA A 238 1.37 -16.38 17.15
C ALA A 238 1.38 -14.90 16.76
N PHE A 239 0.19 -14.28 16.64
CA PHE A 239 0.07 -12.89 16.19
C PHE A 239 0.83 -11.90 17.09
N GLY A 240 0.83 -12.13 18.41
CA GLY A 240 1.61 -11.32 19.36
C GLY A 240 3.12 -11.41 19.13
N ASP A 241 3.64 -12.61 18.85
CA ASP A 241 5.07 -12.81 18.54
C ASP A 241 5.45 -12.15 17.21
N ARG A 242 4.61 -12.28 16.18
CA ARG A 242 4.80 -11.62 14.88
C ARG A 242 4.85 -10.10 15.02
N ARG A 243 3.92 -9.51 15.79
CA ARG A 243 3.90 -8.07 16.09
C ARG A 243 5.18 -7.66 16.81
N LYS A 244 5.53 -8.34 17.91
CA LYS A 244 6.70 -8.03 18.74
C LYS A 244 8.01 -8.14 17.95
N LEU A 245 8.14 -9.12 17.06
CA LEU A 245 9.31 -9.25 16.18
C LEU A 245 9.43 -8.10 15.20
N LEU A 246 8.34 -7.70 14.52
CA LEU A 246 8.35 -6.55 13.63
C LEU A 246 8.72 -5.26 14.38
N GLU A 247 8.18 -5.05 15.59
CA GLU A 247 8.51 -3.91 16.44
C GLU A 247 10.01 -3.89 16.82
N ILE A 248 10.56 -5.01 17.31
CA ILE A 248 11.99 -5.11 17.67
C ILE A 248 12.89 -4.87 16.44
N VAL A 249 12.63 -5.56 15.33
CA VAL A 249 13.44 -5.47 14.12
C VAL A 249 13.41 -4.05 13.54
N THR A 250 12.22 -3.44 13.42
CA THR A 250 12.11 -2.06 12.91
C THR A 250 12.77 -1.03 13.84
N ILE A 251 12.74 -1.19 15.16
CA ILE A 251 13.44 -0.28 16.09
C ILE A 251 14.97 -0.35 15.91
N GLN A 252 15.52 -1.52 15.57
CA GLN A 252 16.98 -1.72 15.48
C GLN A 252 17.55 -1.37 14.08
N ILE A 253 16.87 -1.69 12.97
CA ILE A 253 17.37 -1.39 11.61
C ILE A 253 17.09 0.05 11.13
N ARG A 254 16.30 0.84 11.88
CA ARG A 254 15.84 2.16 11.41
C ARG A 254 17.00 3.11 11.13
N GLN A 255 16.94 3.76 9.98
CA GLN A 255 17.85 4.83 9.61
C GLN A 255 17.04 6.13 9.52
N LYS A 256 17.42 7.17 10.26
CA LYS A 256 16.76 8.48 10.18
C LYS A 256 16.95 9.02 8.76
N VAL A 257 15.88 9.49 8.12
CA VAL A 257 15.92 10.12 6.79
C VAL A 257 16.78 11.40 6.86
N PRO A 258 17.91 11.48 6.12
CA PRO A 258 18.62 12.75 5.93
C PRO A 258 17.80 13.74 5.09
N ASP A 259 17.92 15.03 5.37
CA ASP A 259 17.18 16.08 4.66
C ASP A 259 17.44 16.04 3.13
N THR A 260 18.65 15.65 2.72
CA THR A 260 19.08 15.51 1.32
C THR A 260 18.32 14.43 0.52
N VAL A 261 17.70 13.45 1.18
CA VAL A 261 16.91 12.38 0.52
C VAL A 261 15.41 12.47 0.83
N SER A 262 14.99 13.57 1.47
CA SER A 262 13.58 13.87 1.74
C SER A 262 12.81 14.37 0.50
N GLY A 263 13.52 14.61 -0.61
CA GLY A 263 12.99 15.09 -1.90
C GLY A 263 12.00 14.14 -2.62
N PRO A 264 11.76 14.36 -3.93
CA PRO A 264 10.73 13.63 -4.67
C PRO A 264 10.98 12.11 -4.70
N LEU A 265 9.89 11.34 -4.81
CA LEU A 265 9.90 9.87 -4.97
C LEU A 265 9.64 9.43 -6.43
N PHE A 266 9.07 10.34 -7.22
CA PHE A 266 8.77 10.20 -8.64
C PHE A 266 8.89 11.61 -9.28
N PRO A 267 9.20 11.71 -10.58
CA PRO A 267 9.26 13.00 -11.25
C PRO A 267 7.84 13.56 -11.44
N ARG A 268 7.73 14.89 -11.53
CA ARG A 268 6.48 15.58 -11.90
C ARG A 268 5.99 15.19 -13.30
N LEU A 269 4.91 15.83 -13.76
CA LEU A 269 4.44 15.71 -15.14
C LEU A 269 5.43 16.36 -16.11
N ARG A 270 5.44 15.90 -17.37
CA ARG A 270 6.34 16.39 -18.43
C ARG A 270 5.85 17.70 -19.09
N ASP A 271 4.88 18.36 -18.48
CA ASP A 271 4.30 19.62 -18.96
C ASP A 271 5.35 20.76 -18.98
N ASP A 272 6.41 20.62 -18.18
CA ASP A 272 7.60 21.46 -18.16
C ASP A 272 8.85 20.56 -18.13
N GLU A 273 9.51 20.44 -19.29
CA GLU A 273 10.68 19.56 -19.46
C GLU A 273 11.91 20.06 -18.67
N GLU A 274 12.03 21.36 -18.38
CA GLU A 274 13.13 21.88 -17.56
C GLU A 274 12.96 21.45 -16.09
N ASN A 275 11.73 21.57 -15.56
CA ASN A 275 11.39 21.08 -14.24
C ASN A 275 11.47 19.54 -14.15
N PHE A 276 11.02 18.82 -15.17
CA PHE A 276 11.16 17.36 -15.25
C PHE A 276 12.63 16.94 -15.21
N GLN A 277 13.51 17.57 -15.99
CA GLN A 277 14.92 17.20 -16.03
C GLN A 277 15.64 17.51 -14.71
N LYS A 278 15.24 18.59 -14.00
CA LYS A 278 15.71 18.86 -12.63
C LYS A 278 15.28 17.77 -11.64
N ASP A 279 14.03 17.32 -11.71
CA ASP A 279 13.54 16.22 -10.87
C ASP A 279 14.33 14.93 -11.09
N ILE A 280 14.64 14.58 -12.35
CA ILE A 280 15.44 13.39 -12.69
C ILE A 280 16.84 13.44 -12.07
N VAL A 281 17.49 14.61 -12.05
CA VAL A 281 18.80 14.77 -11.37
C VAL A 281 18.66 14.53 -9.86
N LEU A 282 17.69 15.19 -9.21
CA LEU A 282 17.44 15.01 -7.77
C LEU A 282 17.10 13.56 -7.40
N LEU A 283 16.32 12.87 -8.23
CA LEU A 283 15.96 11.46 -8.05
C LEU A 283 17.18 10.53 -8.21
N SER A 284 18.09 10.84 -9.14
CA SER A 284 19.34 10.10 -9.34
C SER A 284 20.31 10.27 -8.16
N GLU A 285 20.45 11.50 -7.65
CA GLU A 285 21.23 11.78 -6.43
C GLU A 285 20.64 11.07 -5.22
N ARG A 286 19.31 11.21 -5.01
CA ARG A 286 18.58 10.54 -3.94
C ARG A 286 18.76 9.01 -3.97
N ARG A 287 18.59 8.38 -5.14
CA ARG A 287 18.81 6.93 -5.29
C ARG A 287 20.25 6.56 -4.94
N SER A 288 21.24 7.34 -5.38
CA SER A 288 22.65 7.06 -5.10
C SER A 288 22.94 7.10 -3.59
N MET A 289 22.39 8.06 -2.87
CA MET A 289 22.48 8.13 -1.40
C MET A 289 21.76 6.96 -0.71
N LEU A 290 20.56 6.57 -1.16
CA LEU A 290 19.85 5.40 -0.63
C LEU A 290 20.62 4.09 -0.82
N MET A 291 21.28 3.91 -1.97
CA MET A 291 22.13 2.74 -2.21
C MET A 291 23.38 2.72 -1.32
N GLN A 292 23.94 3.88 -0.97
CA GLN A 292 25.02 3.97 0.04
C GLN A 292 24.50 3.62 1.44
N ILE A 293 23.37 4.20 1.86
CA ILE A 293 22.62 3.89 3.10
C ILE A 293 22.35 2.38 3.24
N TYR A 294 21.96 1.73 2.14
CA TYR A 294 21.72 0.28 2.09
C TYR A 294 22.98 -0.58 2.16
N ARG A 295 24.10 -0.12 1.60
CA ARG A 295 25.36 -0.89 1.54
C ARG A 295 26.27 -0.66 2.76
N LEU A 296 26.21 0.51 3.40
CA LEU A 296 27.12 0.93 4.47
C LEU A 296 26.45 1.07 5.85
N GLY A 297 25.11 1.09 5.91
CA GLY A 297 24.38 0.89 7.15
C GLY A 297 24.28 2.06 8.11
N GLY A 298 23.99 3.26 7.60
CA GLY A 298 23.43 4.37 8.39
C GLY A 298 24.35 5.03 9.42
N GLU A 299 25.51 4.45 9.72
CA GLU A 299 26.54 5.13 10.50
C GLU A 299 26.97 6.41 9.80
N ARG A 300 27.19 7.46 10.61
CA ARG A 300 27.58 8.79 10.13
C ARG A 300 28.84 8.63 9.27
N ILE A 301 28.74 9.05 8.00
CA ILE A 301 29.89 9.13 7.09
C ILE A 301 30.83 10.22 7.60
N ASP A 302 31.72 9.86 8.53
CA ASP A 302 32.94 10.60 8.80
C ASP A 302 33.97 10.19 7.73
N TRP A 303 34.61 11.16 7.08
CA TRP A 303 35.49 10.93 5.94
C TRP A 303 36.90 10.45 6.36
N LYS A 304 36.97 9.58 7.37
CA LYS A 304 38.19 8.91 7.81
C LYS A 304 38.05 7.40 7.72
N VAL A 305 39.10 6.79 7.15
CA VAL A 305 39.23 5.36 6.93
C VAL A 305 39.21 4.62 8.26
N SER A 306 38.07 4.01 8.59
CA SER A 306 37.94 2.99 9.63
C SER A 306 38.09 1.61 8.99
N SER A 307 38.94 0.76 9.56
CA SER A 307 39.33 -0.54 8.97
C SER A 307 38.46 -1.72 9.42
N GLU A 308 37.22 -1.48 9.83
CA GLU A 308 36.28 -2.50 10.28
C GLU A 308 35.17 -2.71 9.23
N LEU A 309 34.78 -3.97 9.03
CA LEU A 309 33.82 -4.35 8.00
C LEU A 309 32.40 -3.98 8.46
N PRO A 310 31.63 -3.15 7.71
CA PRO A 310 30.28 -2.76 8.13
C PRO A 310 29.35 -3.97 8.29
N SER A 311 28.49 -3.92 9.31
CA SER A 311 27.39 -4.86 9.49
C SER A 311 26.32 -4.63 8.40
N ASP A 312 25.70 -5.72 7.90
CA ASP A 312 24.61 -5.64 6.91
C ASP A 312 23.39 -4.95 7.54
N PRO A 313 22.99 -3.74 7.09
CA PRO A 313 21.93 -2.98 7.75
C PRO A 313 20.53 -3.54 7.53
N THR A 314 20.37 -4.55 6.66
CA THR A 314 19.10 -5.27 6.50
C THR A 314 18.93 -6.38 7.53
N GLN A 315 19.96 -6.65 8.33
CA GLN A 315 20.05 -7.80 9.22
C GLN A 315 20.49 -7.43 10.63
N LEU A 316 20.13 -8.26 11.59
CA LEU A 316 20.43 -8.11 13.00
C LEU A 316 20.91 -9.45 13.57
N ASP A 317 21.96 -9.43 14.38
CA ASP A 317 22.43 -10.61 15.11
C ASP A 317 21.35 -11.09 16.10
N LEU A 318 20.98 -12.36 15.99
CA LEU A 318 20.01 -12.98 16.89
C LEU A 318 20.45 -12.96 18.36
N SER A 319 21.74 -12.84 18.67
CA SER A 319 22.22 -12.67 20.05
C SER A 319 21.70 -11.37 20.67
N GLU A 320 21.55 -10.30 19.90
CA GLU A 320 21.04 -9.01 20.38
C GLU A 320 19.53 -9.02 20.58
N ILE A 321 18.80 -9.66 19.66
CA ILE A 321 17.35 -9.81 19.74
C ILE A 321 16.94 -10.73 20.88
N ARG A 322 17.70 -11.79 21.18
CA ARG A 322 17.48 -12.59 22.39
C ARG A 322 17.62 -11.71 23.65
N LYS A 323 18.70 -10.93 23.76
CA LYS A 323 18.90 -9.97 24.86
C LYS A 323 17.77 -8.92 24.97
N SER A 324 17.23 -8.42 23.85
CA SER A 324 16.12 -7.44 23.87
C SER A 324 14.78 -8.09 24.26
N LEU A 325 14.51 -9.31 23.78
CA LEU A 325 13.36 -10.13 24.14
C LEU A 325 13.35 -10.46 25.64
N ASP A 326 14.51 -10.81 26.19
CA ASP A 326 14.72 -11.13 27.60
C ASP A 326 14.58 -9.87 28.48
N ARG A 327 15.15 -8.72 28.10
CA ARG A 327 14.91 -7.44 28.80
C ARG A 327 13.43 -7.05 28.82
N ALA A 328 12.72 -7.30 27.72
CA ALA A 328 11.28 -7.07 27.64
C ALA A 328 10.43 -8.06 28.48
N SER A 329 11.00 -9.21 28.89
CA SER A 329 10.34 -10.15 29.82
C SER A 329 10.70 -9.87 31.29
N GLY A 330 11.94 -9.43 31.56
CA GLY A 330 12.46 -9.16 32.90
C GLY A 330 11.73 -8.06 33.67
N PHE A 331 11.04 -7.14 32.98
CA PHE A 331 10.23 -6.07 33.58
C PHE A 331 8.99 -6.53 34.38
N ARG A 332 8.77 -7.85 34.55
CA ARG A 332 7.66 -8.40 35.34
C ARG A 332 8.04 -8.98 36.71
N ASN A 333 9.33 -9.14 37.04
CA ASN A 333 9.76 -9.94 38.20
C ASN A 333 10.54 -9.19 39.31
N SER A 334 10.59 -7.85 39.31
CA SER A 334 11.36 -7.07 40.32
C SER A 334 10.52 -6.12 41.19
N LEU A 335 9.26 -6.47 41.49
CA LEU A 335 8.45 -5.72 42.47
C LEU A 335 7.92 -6.66 43.57
N ASN A 336 8.79 -6.98 44.52
CA ASN A 336 8.47 -7.44 45.87
C ASN A 336 9.74 -7.28 46.73
N GLY A 337 9.73 -6.31 47.64
CA GLY A 337 10.88 -5.88 48.44
C GLY A 337 10.63 -4.44 48.88
N ASP A 338 10.49 -4.23 50.17
CA ASP A 338 9.76 -3.09 50.74
C ASP A 338 10.66 -1.94 51.26
N ASP A 339 10.02 -0.76 51.33
CA ASP A 339 10.31 0.44 52.12
C ASP A 339 11.60 1.27 51.87
N GLY A 340 11.51 2.59 52.12
CA GLY A 340 12.71 3.46 52.18
C GLY A 340 12.71 4.86 51.54
N ARG A 341 11.63 5.65 51.63
CA ARG A 341 11.63 7.14 51.64
C ARG A 341 12.33 7.98 50.52
N THR A 342 11.55 8.97 50.03
CA THR A 342 11.91 10.35 49.60
C THR A 342 11.78 10.70 48.10
N GLN A 343 11.28 11.92 47.86
CA GLN A 343 10.71 12.45 46.62
C GLN A 343 11.73 12.79 45.51
N CYS A 344 11.32 12.65 44.25
CA CYS A 344 11.65 13.61 43.19
C CYS A 344 10.51 13.71 42.15
N THR A 345 10.45 14.78 41.37
CA THR A 345 9.20 15.33 40.80
C THR A 345 8.91 14.97 39.33
N LYS A 346 7.61 14.68 39.09
CA LYS A 346 6.82 14.89 37.85
C LYS A 346 7.56 14.93 36.50
N ARG A 347 7.33 13.90 35.66
CA ARG A 347 7.23 14.07 34.19
C ARG A 347 5.96 13.35 33.70
N LYS A 348 5.00 14.11 33.15
CA LYS A 348 3.75 13.57 32.60
C LYS A 348 3.92 13.34 31.10
N THR A 349 3.82 12.09 30.65
CA THR A 349 3.68 11.73 29.22
C THR A 349 2.57 10.69 29.06
N LEU A 350 1.85 10.78 27.93
CA LEU A 350 0.47 10.33 27.76
C LEU A 350 0.33 8.81 27.50
N GLY A 351 0.91 7.95 28.35
CA GLY A 351 0.83 6.48 28.25
C GLY A 351 -0.51 5.86 28.66
N GLY A 352 -1.63 6.45 28.21
CA GLY A 352 -2.93 6.39 28.90
C GLY A 352 -4.04 5.49 28.33
N TYR A 353 -3.82 4.68 27.28
CA TYR A 353 -4.93 3.95 26.63
C TYR A 353 -4.68 2.45 26.30
N VAL A 354 -3.58 1.84 26.76
CA VAL A 354 -3.28 0.41 26.51
C VAL A 354 -3.66 -0.51 27.70
N LYS A 355 -4.20 0.04 28.80
CA LYS A 355 -4.18 -0.64 30.10
C LYS A 355 -5.31 -1.66 30.35
N ASP A 356 -6.49 -1.51 29.73
CA ASP A 356 -7.69 -2.25 30.14
C ASP A 356 -8.07 -3.47 29.27
N GLY A 357 -7.35 -3.73 28.18
CA GLY A 357 -7.54 -4.95 27.37
C GLY A 357 -6.96 -6.25 27.97
N ILE A 358 -6.22 -6.18 29.08
CA ILE A 358 -5.34 -7.26 29.54
C ILE A 358 -5.98 -8.14 30.65
N LYS A 359 -7.12 -7.76 31.21
CA LYS A 359 -7.72 -8.45 32.37
C LYS A 359 -8.53 -9.73 32.09
N GLN A 360 -8.74 -10.13 30.83
CA GLN A 360 -9.47 -11.36 30.48
C GLN A 360 -8.60 -12.55 30.04
N ILE A 361 -7.26 -12.45 30.06
CA ILE A 361 -6.35 -13.57 29.75
C ILE A 361 -5.65 -14.06 31.03
N LEU A 362 -6.43 -14.36 32.07
CA LEU A 362 -5.95 -15.09 33.26
C LEU A 362 -7.07 -15.93 33.93
N GLY A 363 -7.80 -16.69 33.11
CA GLY A 363 -8.87 -17.61 33.54
C GLY A 363 -8.37 -19.04 33.78
N LYS A 364 -7.92 -19.28 35.01
CA LYS A 364 -7.49 -20.57 35.63
C LYS A 364 -7.92 -21.87 34.93
N SER A 365 -6.92 -22.71 34.64
CA SER A 365 -7.08 -24.16 34.43
C SER A 365 -7.53 -24.86 35.72
N ILE A 366 -8.54 -25.73 35.64
CA ILE A 366 -8.85 -26.72 36.69
C ILE A 366 -8.92 -28.10 36.04
N SER A 367 -8.06 -29.01 36.50
CA SER A 367 -8.09 -30.43 36.17
C SER A 367 -9.03 -31.18 37.10
N ILE A 368 -10.03 -31.88 36.58
CA ILE A 368 -10.72 -32.95 37.32
C ILE A 368 -10.78 -34.20 36.44
N ASN A 369 -10.20 -35.29 36.95
CA ASN A 369 -10.36 -36.63 36.39
C ASN A 369 -11.81 -37.08 36.61
N SER A 370 -12.46 -37.59 35.56
CA SER A 370 -13.46 -38.65 35.70
C SER A 370 -13.54 -39.47 34.41
N SER A 371 -13.38 -40.78 34.57
CA SER A 371 -13.27 -41.75 33.48
C SER A 371 -14.60 -42.46 33.25
N ARG A 372 -15.05 -42.53 31.98
CA ARG A 372 -15.33 -43.78 31.25
C ARG A 372 -16.05 -43.55 29.91
N ALA A 373 -15.40 -44.08 28.86
CA ALA A 373 -15.99 -44.94 27.85
C ALA A 373 -16.98 -44.39 26.78
N ILE A 374 -16.61 -44.70 25.52
CA ILE A 374 -17.47 -45.21 24.42
C ILE A 374 -17.97 -44.21 23.32
N LEU A 375 -17.37 -44.44 22.13
CA LEU A 375 -17.84 -44.27 20.74
C LEU A 375 -17.70 -42.94 19.97
N LYS A 376 -16.81 -43.00 18.96
CA LYS A 376 -17.03 -42.69 17.52
C LYS A 376 -17.87 -41.44 17.19
N ASN A 377 -17.33 -40.42 16.52
CA ASN A 377 -16.75 -40.51 15.17
C ASN A 377 -15.80 -39.33 14.87
N GLY A 378 -15.01 -39.45 13.80
CA GLY A 378 -13.98 -38.48 13.45
C GLY A 378 -14.52 -37.14 12.95
N SER A 379 -13.85 -36.06 13.37
CA SER A 379 -13.75 -34.82 12.62
C SER A 379 -12.32 -34.30 12.79
N SER A 380 -11.52 -34.32 11.72
CA SER A 380 -10.11 -33.95 11.74
C SER A 380 -9.94 -32.42 11.65
N SER A 381 -10.35 -31.70 12.69
CA SER A 381 -9.97 -30.29 12.84
C SER A 381 -8.48 -30.21 13.18
N SER A 382 -7.65 -29.97 12.17
CA SER A 382 -6.25 -29.60 12.36
C SER A 382 -6.15 -28.21 12.99
N GLU A 383 -6.34 -28.12 14.29
CA GLU A 383 -5.96 -26.93 15.06
C GLU A 383 -4.45 -26.73 14.91
N ASN A 384 -4.08 -25.79 14.05
CA ASN A 384 -2.70 -25.46 13.75
C ASN A 384 -2.03 -24.91 15.01
N LYS A 385 -1.33 -25.79 15.73
CA LYS A 385 -0.44 -25.39 16.83
C LYS A 385 0.57 -24.39 16.29
N HIS A 386 0.49 -23.15 16.77
CA HIS A 386 1.47 -22.11 16.49
C HIS A 386 2.87 -22.62 16.86
N ALA A 387 3.86 -22.33 16.01
CA ALA A 387 5.25 -22.63 16.31
C ALA A 387 5.76 -21.69 17.42
N GLN A 388 6.69 -22.16 18.24
CA GLN A 388 7.23 -21.34 19.31
C GLN A 388 8.26 -20.35 18.79
N LEU A 389 8.26 -19.12 19.31
CA LEU A 389 9.21 -18.07 18.93
C LEU A 389 10.69 -18.53 19.02
N HIS A 390 11.03 -19.35 20.01
CA HIS A 390 12.39 -19.86 20.17
C HIS A 390 12.82 -20.85 19.06
N GLU A 391 11.87 -21.55 18.43
CA GLU A 391 12.11 -22.51 17.33
C GLU A 391 12.39 -21.75 16.03
N PHE A 392 11.60 -20.69 15.78
CA PHE A 392 11.83 -19.74 14.70
C PHE A 392 13.21 -19.05 14.82
N LEU A 393 13.57 -18.54 16.00
CA LEU A 393 14.87 -17.90 16.27
C LEU A 393 16.05 -18.90 16.37
N ARG A 394 15.84 -20.19 16.06
CA ARG A 394 16.91 -21.19 15.82
C ARG A 394 17.11 -21.51 14.34
N SER A 395 16.28 -20.97 13.44
CA SER A 395 16.32 -21.29 12.01
C SER A 395 17.36 -20.49 11.20
N GLY A 396 18.18 -19.67 11.87
CA GLY A 396 19.26 -18.86 11.31
C GLY A 396 20.13 -18.25 12.41
N ASP A 397 21.05 -17.39 12.02
CA ASP A 397 22.02 -16.65 12.86
C ASP A 397 21.66 -15.16 12.95
N THR A 398 21.03 -14.61 11.91
CA THR A 398 20.50 -13.25 11.85
C THR A 398 18.99 -13.27 11.53
N ILE A 399 18.31 -12.13 11.69
CA ILE A 399 16.97 -11.88 11.11
C ILE A 399 16.96 -10.55 10.37
N GLY A 400 16.11 -10.45 9.34
CA GLY A 400 15.92 -9.22 8.57
C GLY A 400 14.47 -8.96 8.17
N LEU A 401 14.17 -7.69 7.90
CA LEU A 401 12.85 -7.26 7.39
C LEU A 401 12.71 -7.70 5.92
N THR A 402 11.55 -8.27 5.58
CA THR A 402 11.32 -8.85 4.25
C THR A 402 9.93 -8.53 3.72
N LEU A 403 9.86 -8.02 2.48
CA LEU A 403 8.64 -7.93 1.69
C LEU A 403 8.45 -9.21 0.89
N HIS A 404 7.28 -9.82 1.00
CA HIS A 404 6.95 -11.09 0.36
C HIS A 404 5.64 -10.98 -0.44
N ALA A 405 5.76 -10.98 -1.77
CA ALA A 405 4.63 -10.91 -2.70
C ALA A 405 4.24 -12.32 -3.17
N SER A 406 3.06 -12.80 -2.76
CA SER A 406 2.62 -14.19 -2.96
C SER A 406 1.18 -14.29 -3.51
N THR A 407 0.86 -15.40 -4.18
CA THR A 407 -0.49 -15.75 -4.60
C THR A 407 -1.20 -16.60 -3.55
N MET A 408 -2.33 -16.10 -3.06
CA MET A 408 -3.23 -16.83 -2.15
C MET A 408 -4.61 -17.04 -2.78
N LYS A 409 -5.25 -18.16 -2.46
CA LYS A 409 -6.66 -18.39 -2.80
C LYS A 409 -7.53 -17.56 -1.86
N LEU A 410 -7.97 -16.40 -2.33
CA LEU A 410 -8.90 -15.50 -1.63
C LEU A 410 -10.31 -15.71 -2.18
N SER A 411 -11.32 -15.70 -1.30
CA SER A 411 -12.69 -15.43 -1.73
C SER A 411 -12.87 -13.90 -1.86
N SER A 412 -13.81 -13.48 -2.70
CA SER A 412 -14.16 -12.07 -2.88
C SER A 412 -15.66 -11.89 -2.96
N TYR A 413 -16.13 -10.68 -2.64
CA TYR A 413 -17.51 -10.25 -2.78
C TYR A 413 -17.50 -8.94 -3.59
N ARG A 414 -18.15 -8.90 -4.75
CA ARG A 414 -18.23 -7.69 -5.61
C ARG A 414 -16.86 -7.04 -5.88
N ALA A 415 -15.91 -7.86 -6.33
CA ALA A 415 -14.48 -7.54 -6.53
C ALA A 415 -13.67 -7.15 -5.27
N TRP A 416 -14.27 -7.05 -4.08
CA TRP A 416 -13.58 -6.81 -2.83
C TRP A 416 -13.06 -8.13 -2.21
N PRO A 417 -11.75 -8.30 -1.96
CA PRO A 417 -11.21 -9.54 -1.42
C PRO A 417 -11.51 -9.69 0.08
N ASN A 418 -11.76 -10.92 0.54
CA ASN A 418 -11.90 -11.23 1.96
C ASN A 418 -10.52 -11.29 2.63
N MET A 419 -10.25 -10.31 3.48
CA MET A 419 -8.94 -10.07 4.10
C MET A 419 -8.85 -10.69 5.50
N HIS A 420 -7.69 -11.26 5.82
CA HIS A 420 -7.42 -11.80 7.16
C HIS A 420 -6.96 -10.68 8.11
N ASP A 421 -7.57 -10.61 9.28
CA ASP A 421 -7.47 -9.47 10.21
C ASP A 421 -6.18 -9.40 11.05
N SER A 422 -5.47 -10.51 11.09
CA SER A 422 -4.30 -10.76 11.92
C SER A 422 -3.06 -11.06 11.06
N ARG A 423 -2.97 -10.38 9.89
CA ARG A 423 -1.82 -10.42 8.98
C ARG A 423 -1.36 -9.02 8.64
N PHE A 424 -0.04 -8.79 8.71
CA PHE A 424 0.61 -7.58 8.24
C PHE A 424 0.71 -7.63 6.72
N ALA A 425 -0.38 -7.31 6.04
CA ALA A 425 -0.58 -7.66 4.64
C ALA A 425 -1.33 -6.59 3.84
N LEU A 426 -1.03 -6.44 2.56
CA LEU A 426 -1.82 -5.66 1.60
C LEU A 426 -2.40 -6.62 0.55
N TYR A 427 -3.65 -6.44 0.15
CA TYR A 427 -4.38 -7.32 -0.77
C TYR A 427 -4.65 -6.61 -2.09
N LYS A 428 -4.34 -7.23 -3.23
CA LYS A 428 -4.47 -6.59 -4.54
C LYS A 428 -5.93 -6.50 -4.95
N LEU A 429 -6.38 -5.33 -5.42
CA LEU A 429 -7.67 -5.22 -6.10
C LEU A 429 -7.54 -5.65 -7.57
N PRO A 430 -8.50 -6.44 -8.10
CA PRO A 430 -8.51 -6.82 -9.50
C PRO A 430 -8.98 -5.65 -10.37
N MET A 431 -8.05 -4.78 -10.77
CA MET A 431 -8.33 -3.76 -11.76
C MET A 431 -8.54 -4.39 -13.14
N ARG A 432 -9.66 -4.08 -13.78
CA ARG A 432 -9.90 -4.36 -15.21
C ARG A 432 -9.70 -3.05 -15.98
N ALA A 433 -9.01 -3.13 -17.10
CA ALA A 433 -8.95 -2.02 -18.06
C ALA A 433 -10.28 -1.93 -18.82
N PRO A 434 -10.72 -0.73 -19.23
CA PRO A 434 -11.85 -0.58 -20.14
C PRO A 434 -11.63 -1.38 -21.43
N THR A 435 -12.64 -2.15 -21.81
CA THR A 435 -12.70 -2.90 -23.08
C THR A 435 -14.10 -2.79 -23.65
N SER A 436 -14.29 -3.09 -24.94
CA SER A 436 -15.61 -3.06 -25.58
C SER A 436 -16.64 -3.89 -24.81
N GLY A 437 -17.82 -3.31 -24.55
CA GLY A 437 -18.88 -3.91 -23.73
C GLY A 437 -18.62 -3.93 -22.22
N HIS A 438 -17.48 -3.36 -21.78
CA HIS A 438 -17.05 -3.19 -20.39
C HIS A 438 -16.48 -1.77 -20.15
N GLU A 439 -16.97 -0.78 -20.91
CA GLU A 439 -16.39 0.57 -21.01
C GLU A 439 -16.30 1.29 -19.65
N TYR A 440 -17.29 1.13 -18.77
CA TYR A 440 -17.33 1.82 -17.47
C TYR A 440 -16.40 1.20 -16.41
N SER A 441 -15.70 0.10 -16.73
CA SER A 441 -14.80 -0.55 -15.76
C SER A 441 -13.59 0.30 -15.39
N GLY A 442 -13.01 0.03 -14.22
CA GLY A 442 -11.81 0.70 -13.72
C GLY A 442 -12.08 1.60 -12.52
N LEU A 443 -11.19 2.56 -12.30
CA LEU A 443 -11.24 3.44 -11.13
C LEU A 443 -11.91 4.78 -11.45
N TRP A 444 -12.80 5.20 -10.55
CA TRP A 444 -13.56 6.43 -10.63
C TRP A 444 -13.49 7.22 -9.34
N GLY A 445 -13.50 8.54 -9.44
CA GLY A 445 -13.54 9.50 -8.35
C GLY A 445 -14.94 10.07 -8.30
N GLY A 446 -15.53 10.10 -7.11
CA GLY A 446 -16.92 10.47 -6.92
C GLY A 446 -17.13 11.56 -5.89
N THR A 447 -18.17 12.36 -6.07
CA THR A 447 -18.68 13.30 -5.06
C THR A 447 -20.20 13.36 -5.07
N PHE A 448 -20.78 13.86 -3.97
CA PHE A 448 -22.22 14.10 -3.91
C PHE A 448 -22.61 15.49 -4.44
N GLY A 449 -23.70 15.52 -5.21
CA GLY A 449 -24.33 16.73 -5.76
C GLY A 449 -24.13 16.92 -7.27
N TRP A 450 -24.99 17.76 -7.84
CA TRP A 450 -24.99 18.21 -9.24
C TRP A 450 -24.93 19.76 -9.28
N PRO A 451 -24.27 20.38 -10.27
CA PRO A 451 -23.34 19.77 -11.24
C PRO A 451 -22.09 19.17 -10.55
N PRO A 452 -21.26 18.38 -11.25
CA PRO A 452 -19.96 17.97 -10.77
C PRO A 452 -19.12 19.24 -10.63
N GLY A 453 -18.95 19.68 -9.39
CA GLY A 453 -18.61 21.08 -9.11
C GLY A 453 -17.55 21.20 -8.04
N LYS A 454 -16.54 21.99 -8.36
CA LYS A 454 -15.54 22.51 -7.43
C LYS A 454 -16.27 23.17 -6.23
N PRO A 455 -15.98 22.81 -4.97
CA PRO A 455 -16.60 23.47 -3.83
C PRO A 455 -16.22 24.96 -3.83
N THR A 456 -17.22 25.82 -3.67
CA THR A 456 -17.03 27.27 -3.47
C THR A 456 -16.25 27.52 -2.19
N GLU A 457 -15.33 28.49 -2.18
CA GLU A 457 -14.46 28.79 -1.02
C GLU A 457 -15.23 28.99 0.30
N ASP A 458 -16.45 29.52 0.24
CA ASP A 458 -17.34 29.74 1.41
C ASP A 458 -18.01 28.48 1.99
N LYS A 459 -17.76 27.28 1.44
CA LYS A 459 -18.42 26.03 1.88
C LYS A 459 -17.39 24.95 2.22
N PRO A 460 -17.69 24.07 3.21
CA PRO A 460 -16.84 22.91 3.49
C PRO A 460 -16.71 22.02 2.24
N GLY A 461 -15.57 21.34 2.13
CA GLY A 461 -15.28 20.54 0.96
C GLY A 461 -16.22 19.35 0.85
N LYS A 462 -16.44 18.87 -0.38
CA LYS A 462 -17.18 17.63 -0.60
C LYS A 462 -16.26 16.44 -0.36
N ALA A 463 -16.68 15.46 0.43
CA ALA A 463 -15.91 14.23 0.63
C ALA A 463 -15.59 13.54 -0.73
N LEU A 464 -14.32 13.21 -0.94
CA LEU A 464 -13.85 12.48 -2.11
C LEU A 464 -14.09 10.98 -1.94
N PHE A 465 -14.73 10.34 -2.91
CA PHE A 465 -14.93 8.89 -2.95
C PHE A 465 -14.06 8.29 -4.06
N PHE A 466 -13.38 7.16 -3.81
CA PHE A 466 -12.83 6.34 -4.89
C PHE A 466 -13.66 5.08 -5.02
N LEU A 467 -14.17 4.80 -6.23
CA LEU A 467 -14.99 3.65 -6.55
C LEU A 467 -14.31 2.79 -7.63
N LEU A 468 -14.29 1.46 -7.43
CA LEU A 468 -13.97 0.49 -8.46
C LEU A 468 -15.28 0.10 -9.16
N LEU A 469 -15.42 0.50 -10.42
CA LEU A 469 -16.50 0.02 -11.26
C LEU A 469 -16.08 -1.31 -11.89
N SER A 470 -16.92 -2.34 -11.68
CA SER A 470 -16.67 -3.70 -12.13
C SER A 470 -17.96 -4.34 -12.62
N TYR A 471 -17.83 -5.30 -13.55
CA TYR A 471 -18.96 -6.03 -14.12
C TYR A 471 -19.03 -7.45 -13.56
N GLU A 472 -20.24 -7.84 -13.19
CA GLU A 472 -20.62 -9.17 -12.74
C GLU A 472 -21.74 -9.70 -13.63
N GLU A 473 -21.56 -10.89 -14.21
CA GLU A 473 -22.58 -11.57 -15.00
C GLU A 473 -23.41 -12.48 -14.09
N SER A 474 -24.71 -12.24 -14.01
CA SER A 474 -25.65 -13.02 -13.19
C SER A 474 -26.94 -13.25 -13.96
N GLN A 475 -27.39 -14.50 -14.04
CA GLN A 475 -28.65 -14.88 -14.70
C GLN A 475 -28.78 -14.40 -16.18
N GLY A 476 -27.66 -14.17 -16.86
CA GLY A 476 -27.63 -13.65 -18.24
C GLY A 476 -27.72 -12.13 -18.36
N GLN A 477 -27.74 -11.39 -17.24
CA GLN A 477 -27.65 -9.93 -17.18
C GLN A 477 -26.24 -9.50 -16.75
N ARG A 478 -25.78 -8.37 -17.31
CA ARG A 478 -24.53 -7.71 -16.95
C ARG A 478 -24.80 -6.60 -15.94
N LEU A 479 -24.40 -6.83 -14.70
CA LEU A 479 -24.53 -5.86 -13.62
C LEU A 479 -23.24 -5.04 -13.50
N LEU A 480 -23.36 -3.72 -13.61
CA LEU A 480 -22.29 -2.78 -13.28
C LEU A 480 -22.38 -2.42 -11.79
N ILE A 481 -21.30 -2.70 -11.06
CA ILE A 481 -21.22 -2.52 -9.61
C ILE A 481 -20.16 -1.47 -9.30
N ALA A 482 -20.54 -0.42 -8.58
CA ALA A 482 -19.64 0.62 -8.09
C ALA A 482 -19.20 0.35 -6.64
N THR A 483 -18.13 -0.41 -6.45
CA THR A 483 -17.61 -0.80 -5.14
C THR A 483 -16.72 0.31 -4.56
N LYS A 484 -17.04 0.84 -3.38
CA LYS A 484 -16.24 1.89 -2.73
C LYS A 484 -14.91 1.35 -2.20
N ILE A 485 -13.82 2.05 -2.50
CA ILE A 485 -12.46 1.77 -2.00
C ILE A 485 -12.00 2.82 -0.98
N LEU A 486 -12.38 4.09 -1.18
CA LEU A 486 -12.04 5.22 -0.30
C LEU A 486 -13.28 6.09 -0.07
N GLU A 487 -13.40 6.64 1.13
CA GLU A 487 -14.35 7.69 1.52
C GLU A 487 -13.54 8.81 2.18
N GLY A 488 -13.78 10.06 1.82
CA GLY A 488 -13.02 11.24 2.26
C GLY A 488 -13.51 11.92 3.54
N THR A 489 -14.47 11.33 4.24
CA THR A 489 -15.10 11.88 5.45
C THR A 489 -14.24 11.67 6.70
N HIS A 490 -14.56 12.40 7.77
CA HIS A 490 -13.99 12.14 9.10
C HIS A 490 -14.43 10.80 9.71
N TYR A 491 -15.61 10.29 9.30
CA TYR A 491 -16.23 9.06 9.82
C TYR A 491 -16.89 8.24 8.71
N VAL A 492 -16.57 6.94 8.67
CA VAL A 492 -17.12 5.98 7.71
C VAL A 492 -18.65 5.85 7.84
N LEU A 493 -19.40 6.27 6.82
CA LEU A 493 -20.85 6.02 6.77
C LEU A 493 -21.16 4.55 6.42
N HIS A 494 -20.42 3.99 5.47
CA HIS A 494 -20.52 2.58 5.07
C HIS A 494 -19.12 1.98 4.91
N PRO A 495 -18.88 0.71 5.25
CA PRO A 495 -17.56 0.11 5.08
C PRO A 495 -17.05 0.21 3.63
N ASN A 496 -15.73 0.24 3.44
CA ASN A 496 -15.12 0.03 2.12
C ASN A 496 -15.46 -1.40 1.62
N GLY A 497 -15.44 -1.63 0.32
CA GLY A 497 -16.00 -2.85 -0.27
C GLY A 497 -17.54 -2.88 -0.34
N SER A 498 -18.26 -1.92 0.23
CA SER A 498 -19.69 -1.74 -0.04
C SER A 498 -19.90 -1.26 -1.48
N ALA A 499 -20.90 -1.82 -2.16
CA ALA A 499 -21.40 -1.26 -3.41
C ALA A 499 -22.20 0.01 -3.12
N MET A 500 -21.81 1.14 -3.71
CA MET A 500 -22.55 2.40 -3.64
C MET A 500 -23.81 2.35 -4.51
N PHE A 501 -23.72 1.69 -5.66
CA PHE A 501 -24.85 1.30 -6.49
C PHE A 501 -24.55 0.05 -7.33
N ILE A 502 -25.61 -0.54 -7.85
CA ILE A 502 -25.62 -1.62 -8.84
C ILE A 502 -26.65 -1.23 -9.89
N VAL A 503 -26.28 -1.30 -11.18
CA VAL A 503 -27.22 -1.11 -12.29
C VAL A 503 -27.14 -2.24 -13.30
N ASN A 504 -28.27 -2.55 -13.91
CA ASN A 504 -28.35 -3.49 -15.03
C ASN A 504 -28.04 -2.73 -16.32
N ILE A 505 -26.89 -2.98 -16.95
CA ILE A 505 -26.52 -2.28 -18.19
C ILE A 505 -27.20 -2.85 -19.44
N ASP A 506 -27.90 -3.98 -19.31
CA ASP A 506 -28.72 -4.54 -20.40
C ASP A 506 -30.16 -4.02 -20.38
N GLU A 507 -30.54 -3.21 -19.37
CA GLU A 507 -31.89 -2.67 -19.18
C GLU A 507 -31.88 -1.13 -19.14
N PRO A 508 -32.22 -0.47 -20.26
CA PRO A 508 -32.24 0.99 -20.33
C PRO A 508 -33.35 1.56 -19.44
N SER A 509 -33.04 2.66 -18.76
CA SER A 509 -34.01 3.43 -17.96
C SER A 509 -34.79 4.41 -18.82
N LEU A 510 -36.07 4.59 -18.49
CA LEU A 510 -36.92 5.65 -19.02
C LEU A 510 -36.92 6.91 -18.14
N ASP A 511 -36.20 6.89 -17.01
CA ASP A 511 -36.06 8.06 -16.13
C ASP A 511 -35.34 9.20 -16.89
N GLN A 512 -35.91 10.40 -16.86
CA GLN A 512 -35.27 11.59 -17.42
C GLN A 512 -34.26 12.19 -16.44
N PHE A 513 -33.15 12.72 -16.97
CA PHE A 513 -32.15 13.41 -16.15
C PHE A 513 -32.73 14.74 -15.63
N PRO A 514 -32.56 15.11 -14.34
CA PRO A 514 -33.32 16.22 -13.76
C PRO A 514 -32.88 17.65 -14.12
N TRP A 515 -31.79 17.82 -14.86
CA TRP A 515 -31.19 19.13 -15.14
C TRP A 515 -30.90 19.28 -16.62
N ASP A 516 -31.40 20.35 -17.24
CA ASP A 516 -31.17 20.64 -18.66
C ASP A 516 -29.76 21.22 -18.93
N THR A 517 -29.09 21.75 -17.91
CA THR A 517 -27.78 22.40 -18.01
C THR A 517 -26.75 21.93 -16.96
N ASP A 518 -25.48 22.03 -17.32
CA ASP A 518 -24.31 21.66 -16.49
C ASP A 518 -23.75 22.83 -15.66
N ALA A 519 -22.48 22.74 -15.23
CA ALA A 519 -21.79 23.78 -14.47
C ALA A 519 -21.52 25.06 -15.29
N ASP A 520 -21.25 24.91 -16.59
CA ASP A 520 -20.89 26.00 -17.50
C ASP A 520 -22.11 26.53 -18.28
N SER A 521 -23.32 26.13 -17.85
CA SER A 521 -24.61 26.43 -18.49
C SER A 521 -24.75 25.87 -19.91
N LEU A 522 -23.98 24.83 -20.24
CA LEU A 522 -24.09 24.07 -21.48
C LEU A 522 -25.20 23.01 -21.36
N PRO A 523 -25.87 22.62 -22.45
CA PRO A 523 -26.94 21.63 -22.41
C PRO A 523 -26.42 20.25 -22.04
N VAL A 524 -27.05 19.58 -21.06
CA VAL A 524 -26.65 18.23 -20.64
C VAL A 524 -27.11 17.21 -21.68
N ASN A 525 -26.16 16.58 -22.35
CA ASN A 525 -26.41 15.48 -23.27
C ASN A 525 -26.24 14.13 -22.56
N VAL A 526 -27.31 13.33 -22.53
CA VAL A 526 -27.35 12.01 -21.89
C VAL A 526 -27.28 10.94 -22.99
N GLU A 527 -26.20 10.18 -23.01
CA GLU A 527 -26.00 9.11 -23.99
C GLU A 527 -26.84 7.88 -23.63
N HIS A 528 -26.81 7.47 -22.37
CA HIS A 528 -27.49 6.29 -21.85
C HIS A 528 -28.01 6.51 -20.43
N ALA A 529 -29.09 5.82 -20.09
CA ALA A 529 -29.60 5.72 -18.72
C ALA A 529 -29.87 4.25 -18.38
N PHE A 530 -29.57 3.83 -17.16
CA PHE A 530 -29.69 2.43 -16.70
C PHE A 530 -30.40 2.37 -15.34
N THR A 531 -31.31 1.42 -15.19
CA THR A 531 -32.06 1.23 -13.94
C THR A 531 -31.23 0.43 -12.93
N GLY A 532 -31.37 0.75 -11.65
CA GLY A 532 -30.84 -0.11 -10.60
C GLY A 532 -31.12 0.38 -9.18
N GLU A 533 -30.18 0.10 -8.29
CA GLU A 533 -30.33 0.30 -6.87
C GLU A 533 -29.04 0.84 -6.22
N GLY A 534 -29.20 1.88 -5.41
CA GLY A 534 -28.15 2.50 -4.62
C GLY A 534 -28.20 2.05 -3.16
N ILE A 535 -27.07 2.16 -2.45
CA ILE A 535 -27.00 1.90 -1.02
C ILE A 535 -27.93 2.84 -0.23
N ALA A 536 -28.60 2.33 0.79
CA ALA A 536 -29.54 3.07 1.61
C ALA A 536 -28.94 3.46 2.97
N ASN A 537 -29.26 4.68 3.42
CA ASN A 537 -29.06 5.08 4.81
C ASN A 537 -30.02 4.26 5.70
N GLY A 538 -29.47 3.49 6.66
CA GLY A 538 -30.27 2.58 7.49
C GLY A 538 -29.61 2.25 8.83
N TYR A 539 -30.40 1.72 9.75
CA TYR A 539 -29.94 1.35 11.10
C TYR A 539 -29.11 0.06 11.07
N GLY A 540 -27.80 0.18 10.85
CA GLY A 540 -26.81 -0.86 11.16
C GLY A 540 -25.86 -1.23 10.02
N PHE A 541 -24.56 -1.23 10.34
CA PHE A 541 -23.43 -1.52 9.43
C PHE A 541 -23.45 -2.90 8.75
N ARG A 542 -24.28 -3.85 9.16
CA ARG A 542 -24.18 -5.25 8.71
C ARG A 542 -24.94 -5.56 7.43
N TYR A 543 -26.05 -4.85 7.17
CA TYR A 543 -26.87 -4.99 5.97
C TYR A 543 -27.49 -3.63 5.65
N PRO A 544 -26.76 -2.70 5.01
CA PRO A 544 -27.39 -1.51 4.48
C PRO A 544 -28.45 -1.96 3.46
N GLY A 545 -29.65 -1.39 3.55
CA GLY A 545 -30.68 -1.64 2.56
C GLY A 545 -30.27 -1.12 1.19
N SER A 546 -31.06 -1.42 0.17
CA SER A 546 -30.95 -0.78 -1.14
C SER A 546 -32.19 0.08 -1.43
N LYS A 547 -32.02 1.07 -2.29
CA LYS A 547 -33.07 2.02 -2.71
C LYS A 547 -33.00 2.24 -4.22
N PRO A 548 -34.15 2.33 -4.91
CA PRO A 548 -34.17 2.46 -6.36
C PRO A 548 -33.50 3.76 -6.82
N GLY A 549 -32.81 3.68 -7.94
CA GLY A 549 -32.17 4.82 -8.59
C GLY A 549 -31.82 4.50 -10.05
N SER A 550 -31.28 5.50 -10.74
CA SER A 550 -30.86 5.38 -12.13
C SER A 550 -29.45 5.94 -12.31
N LEU A 551 -28.62 5.24 -13.09
CA LEU A 551 -27.32 5.72 -13.55
C LEU A 551 -27.50 6.40 -14.90
N PHE A 552 -26.97 7.60 -15.03
CA PHE A 552 -26.91 8.36 -16.27
C PHE A 552 -25.47 8.41 -16.76
N VAL A 553 -25.29 8.12 -18.05
CA VAL A 553 -24.04 8.33 -18.79
C VAL A 553 -24.20 9.64 -19.53
N ILE A 554 -23.36 10.59 -19.19
CA ILE A 554 -23.38 11.97 -19.68
C ILE A 554 -22.16 12.15 -20.57
N GLN A 555 -22.25 13.08 -21.51
CA GLN A 555 -21.15 13.49 -22.37
C GLN A 555 -19.84 13.73 -21.59
N ASP A 556 -18.71 13.57 -22.28
CA ASP A 556 -17.35 13.65 -21.72
C ASP A 556 -17.03 12.56 -20.67
N ALA A 557 -17.69 11.40 -20.82
CA ALA A 557 -17.53 10.19 -20.01
C ALA A 557 -17.82 10.39 -18.50
N LEU A 558 -18.65 11.38 -18.17
CA LEU A 558 -19.15 11.64 -16.83
C LEU A 558 -20.29 10.66 -16.49
N LEU A 559 -20.31 10.13 -15.26
CA LEU A 559 -21.43 9.32 -14.77
C LEU A 559 -22.16 10.03 -13.62
N ALA A 560 -23.48 9.90 -13.55
CA ALA A 560 -24.27 10.40 -12.43
C ALA A 560 -25.29 9.34 -11.97
N PHE A 561 -25.16 8.84 -10.73
CA PHE A 561 -26.18 7.98 -10.12
C PHE A 561 -27.13 8.82 -9.26
N ILE A 562 -28.44 8.67 -9.48
CA ILE A 562 -29.49 9.43 -8.77
C ILE A 562 -30.40 8.47 -8.00
N TRP A 563 -30.50 8.66 -6.69
CA TRP A 563 -31.48 7.97 -5.86
C TRP A 563 -32.87 8.54 -6.09
N ARG A 564 -33.85 7.69 -6.43
CA ARG A 564 -35.20 8.12 -6.83
C ARG A 564 -35.95 8.83 -5.70
N GLU A 565 -35.87 8.31 -4.49
CA GLU A 565 -36.58 8.84 -3.32
C GLU A 565 -35.94 10.12 -2.75
N SER A 566 -34.62 10.10 -2.50
CA SER A 566 -33.92 11.21 -1.83
C SER A 566 -33.45 12.30 -2.78
N ARG A 567 -33.46 12.04 -4.10
CA ARG A 567 -32.91 12.91 -5.16
C ARG A 567 -31.42 13.25 -4.96
N ALA A 568 -30.73 12.50 -4.10
CA ALA A 568 -29.28 12.58 -3.96
C ALA A 568 -28.61 12.16 -5.28
N VAL A 569 -27.53 12.85 -5.64
CA VAL A 569 -26.72 12.56 -6.84
C VAL A 569 -25.31 12.21 -6.41
N LEU A 570 -24.76 11.13 -6.96
CA LEU A 570 -23.35 10.78 -6.90
C LEU A 570 -22.77 10.94 -8.31
N THR A 571 -22.00 12.00 -8.53
CA THR A 571 -21.28 12.26 -9.79
C THR A 571 -19.92 11.57 -9.76
N LEU A 572 -19.53 10.93 -10.87
CA LEU A 572 -18.26 10.20 -11.01
C LEU A 572 -17.49 10.65 -12.25
N GLN A 573 -16.19 10.83 -12.10
CA GLN A 573 -15.20 11.08 -13.15
C GLN A 573 -14.13 9.97 -13.14
N ARG A 574 -13.55 9.65 -14.30
CA ARG A 574 -12.53 8.59 -14.40
C ARG A 574 -11.19 9.09 -13.84
N LEU A 575 -10.47 8.25 -13.08
CA LEU A 575 -9.22 8.67 -12.43
C LEU A 575 -7.96 8.11 -13.07
N ASN A 576 -6.97 8.99 -13.24
CA ASN A 576 -5.57 8.60 -13.38
C ASN A 576 -4.81 8.87 -12.06
N LEU A 577 -4.69 7.84 -11.20
CA LEU A 577 -3.97 7.99 -9.92
C LEU A 577 -2.50 8.36 -10.08
N GLN A 578 -1.85 7.95 -11.17
CA GLN A 578 -0.44 8.25 -11.38
C GLN A 578 -0.23 9.75 -11.62
N GLU A 579 -1.12 10.40 -12.35
CA GLU A 579 -1.11 11.86 -12.55
C GLU A 579 -1.53 12.61 -11.28
N LEU A 580 -2.59 12.16 -10.60
CA LEU A 580 -3.04 12.79 -9.35
C LEU A 580 -1.98 12.74 -8.25
N LEU A 581 -1.25 11.63 -8.10
CA LEU A 581 -0.14 11.54 -7.14
C LEU A 581 1.05 12.41 -7.55
N LYS A 582 1.32 12.58 -8.84
CA LYS A 582 2.34 13.52 -9.36
C LYS A 582 1.98 14.99 -9.11
N LYS A 583 0.69 15.34 -9.08
CA LYS A 583 0.18 16.67 -8.66
C LYS A 583 -0.03 16.79 -7.14
N GLY A 584 0.00 15.67 -6.41
CA GLY A 584 -0.49 15.56 -5.03
C GLY A 584 0.52 15.98 -3.95
N GLU A 585 0.01 16.39 -2.79
CA GLU A 585 0.80 16.83 -1.64
C GLU A 585 1.18 15.65 -0.73
N ARG A 586 2.47 15.52 -0.40
CA ARG A 586 2.98 14.49 0.51
C ARG A 586 2.73 14.88 1.96
N VAL A 587 1.94 14.09 2.68
CA VAL A 587 1.77 14.21 4.14
C VAL A 587 2.72 13.28 4.91
N PRO A 588 2.94 13.49 6.22
CA PRO A 588 3.76 12.61 7.03
C PRO A 588 3.21 11.17 7.12
N ALA A 589 4.12 10.19 7.11
CA ALA A 589 3.79 8.79 7.25
C ALA A 589 3.33 8.42 8.66
N LEU A 590 2.60 7.29 8.79
CA LEU A 590 2.33 6.65 10.08
C LEU A 590 3.58 5.90 10.61
N PRO A 591 3.58 5.40 11.85
CA PRO A 591 4.60 4.45 12.32
C PRO A 591 4.69 3.22 11.41
N PRO A 592 5.90 2.68 11.14
CA PRO A 592 6.20 1.81 9.97
C PRO A 592 5.23 0.63 9.78
N ILE A 593 4.93 -0.10 10.85
CA ILE A 593 4.07 -1.28 10.80
C ILE A 593 2.61 -0.90 10.50
N ALA A 594 2.14 0.18 11.14
CA ALA A 594 0.80 0.75 10.94
C ALA A 594 0.67 1.45 9.58
N ASN A 595 1.78 2.00 9.05
CA ASN A 595 1.88 2.61 7.74
C ASN A 595 1.81 1.57 6.61
N PHE A 596 2.37 0.37 6.82
CA PHE A 596 2.20 -0.77 5.92
C PHE A 596 0.79 -1.35 6.00
N SER A 597 0.39 -1.82 7.19
CA SER A 597 -0.92 -2.42 7.44
C SER A 597 -1.53 -1.85 8.72
N TYR A 598 -2.55 -1.01 8.57
CA TYR A 598 -3.25 -0.39 9.69
C TYR A 598 -4.31 -1.37 10.22
N LEU A 599 -4.17 -1.84 11.46
CA LEU A 599 -4.86 -3.05 11.99
C LEU A 599 -5.88 -2.76 13.13
N THR A 600 -6.40 -1.53 13.30
CA THR A 600 -6.55 -0.94 14.65
C THR A 600 -7.62 -1.51 15.60
N LYS A 601 -8.94 -1.42 15.37
CA LYS A 601 -9.68 -0.99 14.18
C LYS A 601 -10.58 0.22 14.52
N SER A 602 -10.59 1.29 13.72
CA SER A 602 -11.30 2.56 13.96
C SER A 602 -12.20 2.99 12.80
N TYR A 603 -13.28 3.73 13.12
CA TYR A 603 -14.15 4.40 12.15
C TYR A 603 -13.74 5.85 11.86
N SER A 604 -12.76 6.40 12.60
CA SER A 604 -12.25 7.77 12.42
C SER A 604 -11.08 7.84 11.46
N ASN A 605 -10.99 8.92 10.70
CA ASN A 605 -9.81 9.20 9.87
C ASN A 605 -8.60 9.50 10.79
N VAL A 606 -7.61 8.62 10.78
CA VAL A 606 -6.36 8.73 11.56
C VAL A 606 -5.57 9.99 11.17
N PHE A 607 -5.72 10.44 9.92
CA PHE A 607 -5.04 11.61 9.38
C PHE A 607 -5.81 12.92 9.63
N ALA A 608 -7.03 12.90 10.17
CA ALA A 608 -7.80 14.11 10.46
C ALA A 608 -7.17 15.04 11.52
N GLY A 609 -6.15 14.57 12.26
CA GLY A 609 -5.34 15.39 13.16
C GLY A 609 -4.25 16.23 12.46
N PHE A 610 -3.93 15.95 11.19
CA PHE A 610 -3.03 16.78 10.40
C PHE A 610 -3.84 17.90 9.74
N SER A 611 -4.01 19.01 10.47
CA SER A 611 -4.80 20.15 10.00
C SER A 611 -4.22 20.75 8.72
N ASN A 612 -5.08 20.91 7.69
CA ASN A 612 -4.75 21.61 6.44
C ASN A 612 -4.24 23.03 6.76
N THR A 613 -2.93 23.22 6.66
CA THR A 613 -2.24 24.50 6.94
C THR A 613 -1.70 25.16 5.67
N SER A 614 -1.87 24.54 4.50
CA SER A 614 -1.38 25.02 3.21
C SER A 614 -2.21 26.14 2.56
N TYR A 615 -3.40 26.48 3.08
CA TYR A 615 -4.24 27.58 2.56
C TYR A 615 -3.79 29.00 2.96
N CYS A 616 -2.60 29.16 3.56
CA CYS A 616 -2.06 30.47 3.98
C CYS A 616 -0.67 30.76 3.39
N LEU A 617 -0.57 30.86 2.06
CA LEU A 617 0.57 31.53 1.40
C LEU A 617 0.27 33.03 1.23
N SER A 618 0.57 33.83 2.26
CA SER A 618 0.66 35.29 2.12
C SER A 618 2.10 35.72 1.82
N SER A 619 2.25 36.50 0.75
CA SER A 619 3.52 36.94 0.18
C SER A 619 4.38 37.75 1.17
N PRO A 620 5.73 37.57 1.18
CA PRO A 620 6.60 38.40 2.00
C PRO A 620 6.76 39.80 1.39
N ARG A 621 6.28 40.83 2.08
CA ARG A 621 6.82 42.18 1.96
C ARG A 621 7.56 42.53 3.25
N PHE A 622 8.87 42.72 3.11
CA PHE A 622 9.70 43.33 4.14
C PHE A 622 9.22 44.75 4.40
N GLU A 623 9.03 45.11 5.66
CA GLU A 623 9.34 46.46 6.12
C GLU A 623 9.95 46.40 7.52
N MET A 624 11.13 46.99 7.67
CA MET A 624 11.88 47.04 8.92
C MET A 624 11.29 48.11 9.84
N CYS A 625 11.08 47.77 11.11
CA CYS A 625 11.13 48.75 12.19
C CYS A 625 11.91 48.17 13.38
N VAL A 626 12.87 48.95 13.87
CA VAL A 626 13.84 48.59 14.92
C VAL A 626 13.58 49.44 16.17
N ALA A 627 13.95 48.90 17.33
CA ALA A 627 13.94 49.54 18.66
C ALA A 627 12.54 49.71 19.31
N CYS A 628 12.40 49.72 20.64
CA CYS A 628 13.42 49.76 21.70
C CYS A 628 13.04 48.88 22.93
N GLY A 629 13.92 48.80 23.94
CA GLY A 629 13.72 48.02 25.17
C GLY A 629 12.51 48.45 26.02
N SER A 630 12.13 47.75 27.09
CA SER A 630 13.00 47.32 28.19
C SER A 630 12.35 46.28 29.13
N SER A 631 13.14 45.50 29.87
CA SER A 631 12.69 44.69 31.01
C SER A 631 12.71 45.52 32.30
N PRO A 632 11.89 45.20 33.33
CA PRO A 632 12.44 44.39 34.42
C PRO A 632 11.51 43.31 35.01
N ARG A 633 12.10 42.50 35.88
CA ARG A 633 11.55 41.33 36.61
C ARG A 633 10.53 41.72 37.69
N VAL A 634 9.69 40.76 38.12
CA VAL A 634 9.51 40.31 39.53
C VAL A 634 8.54 39.09 39.60
N HIS A 635 8.78 38.20 40.56
CA HIS A 635 8.03 36.99 40.95
C HIS A 635 7.79 37.07 42.50
N PRO A 636 6.98 36.21 43.16
CA PRO A 636 5.93 35.28 42.69
C PRO A 636 4.63 35.22 43.57
N ASN A 637 3.72 34.34 43.14
CA ASN A 637 2.79 33.50 43.94
C ASN A 637 1.43 34.05 44.49
N PRO A 638 0.45 33.13 44.75
CA PRO A 638 -0.98 33.42 44.71
C PRO A 638 -1.72 33.21 46.05
N HIS A 639 -3.01 33.58 46.13
CA HIS A 639 -4.06 32.84 46.89
C HIS A 639 -5.47 33.48 46.69
N HIS A 640 -6.50 32.65 46.49
CA HIS A 640 -7.96 32.98 46.51
C HIS A 640 -8.46 34.06 45.51
N GLY A 641 -9.75 34.14 45.14
CA GLY A 641 -10.93 33.31 45.42
C GLY A 641 -12.23 34.02 44.94
N CYS A 642 -13.36 33.32 44.99
CA CYS A 642 -14.74 33.82 44.84
C CYS A 642 -15.26 34.31 43.47
N GLU A 643 -16.24 33.56 42.96
CA GLU A 643 -17.60 33.98 42.54
C GLU A 643 -17.90 35.46 42.20
N CYS A 644 -18.63 35.67 41.10
CA CYS A 644 -19.86 36.49 41.13
C CYS A 644 -20.81 36.14 39.96
N VAL A 645 -22.12 36.27 40.18
CA VAL A 645 -23.21 35.99 39.22
C VAL A 645 -23.97 37.29 38.90
N SER A 646 -24.70 37.33 37.77
CA SER A 646 -25.71 38.34 37.36
C SER A 646 -25.21 39.76 37.02
N SER A 647 -25.78 40.50 36.05
CA SER A 647 -26.82 40.18 35.04
C SER A 647 -26.99 41.28 33.96
N LEU A 648 -27.43 40.86 32.77
CA LEU A 648 -28.32 41.57 31.81
C LEU A 648 -27.95 42.98 31.26
N THR A 649 -27.79 43.08 29.93
CA THR A 649 -28.80 43.62 28.96
C THR A 649 -28.23 43.70 27.54
N GLY A 650 -29.09 43.62 26.50
CA GLY A 650 -28.72 43.87 25.09
C GLY A 650 -28.97 42.68 24.15
N GLU A 651 -29.73 42.90 23.08
CA GLU A 651 -30.29 41.85 22.20
C GLU A 651 -29.48 41.59 20.92
N VAL A 652 -29.53 40.36 20.41
CA VAL A 652 -29.08 39.97 19.05
C VAL A 652 -30.09 38.94 18.49
N PRO A 653 -30.58 39.05 17.24
CA PRO A 653 -31.58 38.12 16.70
C PRO A 653 -30.97 36.77 16.31
N GLN A 654 -31.66 35.68 16.65
CA GLN A 654 -31.32 34.31 16.23
C GLN A 654 -32.17 33.86 15.04
N SER A 655 -31.54 33.23 14.05
CA SER A 655 -32.22 32.34 13.10
C SER A 655 -31.33 31.21 12.59
N SER A 656 -31.26 30.12 13.36
CA SER A 656 -30.85 28.80 12.86
C SER A 656 -31.32 27.71 13.84
N GLN A 657 -32.60 27.33 13.75
CA GLN A 657 -33.15 26.25 14.57
C GLN A 657 -32.74 24.88 14.01
N TYR A 658 -32.13 24.08 14.89
CA TYR A 658 -32.01 22.63 14.69
C TYR A 658 -33.40 21.98 14.83
N CYS A 659 -33.81 21.17 13.85
CA CYS A 659 -34.99 20.32 13.97
C CYS A 659 -34.62 18.91 14.43
N THR A 660 -34.69 18.68 15.74
CA THR A 660 -34.99 17.36 16.31
C THR A 660 -36.49 17.27 16.56
N TYR A 661 -37.17 16.20 16.14
CA TYR A 661 -38.54 15.92 16.57
C TYR A 661 -38.76 14.44 16.95
N GLU A 662 -39.65 14.26 17.91
CA GLU A 662 -39.79 13.07 18.76
C GLU A 662 -40.68 11.96 18.19
N ALA A 663 -40.57 10.79 18.81
CA ALA A 663 -41.48 9.67 18.60
C ALA A 663 -42.85 9.91 19.25
N ALA A 664 -43.93 9.77 18.49
CA ALA A 664 -45.30 9.79 19.01
C ALA A 664 -45.73 8.38 19.46
N THR A 665 -46.02 8.25 20.75
CA THR A 665 -46.58 7.02 21.34
C THR A 665 -48.04 6.85 20.93
N LEU A 666 -48.44 5.67 20.41
CA LEU A 666 -49.85 5.31 20.26
C LEU A 666 -50.16 3.92 20.83
N LYS A 667 -51.42 3.77 21.28
CA LYS A 667 -51.82 2.84 22.35
C LYS A 667 -52.03 1.39 21.87
N ARG A 668 -51.88 0.45 22.81
CA ARG A 668 -52.34 -0.94 22.66
C ARG A 668 -53.83 -0.98 22.33
N GLY A 669 -54.19 -1.67 21.24
CA GLY A 669 -55.53 -2.16 20.93
C GLY A 669 -55.52 -3.69 20.89
N VAL A 670 -56.63 -4.33 21.29
CA VAL A 670 -56.75 -5.80 21.42
C VAL A 670 -57.35 -6.41 20.13
N TRP A 671 -56.89 -7.63 19.82
CA TRP A 671 -57.44 -8.66 18.92
C TRP A 671 -58.99 -8.65 18.74
N PRO A 672 -59.52 -9.07 17.56
CA PRO A 672 -59.66 -10.52 17.32
C PRO A 672 -59.37 -11.04 15.90
N ILE A 673 -59.37 -12.36 15.84
CA ILE A 673 -59.20 -13.28 14.71
C ILE A 673 -60.38 -13.18 13.72
N GLY A 674 -60.10 -13.41 12.43
CA GLY A 674 -61.06 -13.58 11.35
C GLY A 674 -60.34 -13.97 10.06
#